data_AF-A0A0Q4RYV0-F1
#
_entry.id   AF-A0A0Q4RYV0-F1
#
_cell.length_a   1.000
_cell.length_b   1.000
_cell.length_c   1.000
_cell.angle_alpha   90.00
_cell.angle_beta   90.00
_cell.angle_gamma   90.00
#
_symmetry.space_group_name_H-M   'P 1'
#
loop_
_entity.id
_entity.type
_entity.pdbx_description
1 polymer ?
#
loop_
_entity_poly.entity_id
_entity_poly.type
_entity_poly.pdbx_seq_one_letter_code
_entity_poly.pdbx_strand_id
1 'polypeptide(L)'
;MKKLYFLIPFFFIFSINAQNSADRDPTFNDQFTLPVGSAFINDPVRQTVVQPDGKILLLEQNTDTGSLELKRLKNNILDNTLNTGIGFDKTIDEIILQPDGKIIVLGDFTTYNNVSVNKIVRLNSDGSLDKSFSASTQPIISGYFQSEIELQTDGKIVFTGTINSKLAVIRLNSNGSLDTSFSSGALFERSIEKLAIQPDGKIIVSGVATGSDGYPEGKMLRLNVNGSLDTNISPLIRKTNGVYKIAPQKDGKIIIAAGFLDANNYTTNEIIRLNADCTLDTGFATNKIDFGSSNGVQDIVTDSSGKLIVIGSIYRINNVNCDGIARLNSDGSLDTTFKSTGADNVVRSLSMLSDGRMVVAGDFRSFNKVSLNYITILRNDGIIDPSFNNIRVGFDTSSAVVFAVLPDDKLIVSAYPYVNAFRYYNGVRNKGFIRLNSDGSQDNTLTFGGATQFFISETERLYSVGLQKDAKMIIGGNFTSLFNRSANRIARLNYDGSIDNSFVTGTGFDNDVRKILVLEDNKVLVGGFFNTYKGVASGAVVRLNSDGSVDATFNAKWLKSSTGGSILIRDIILLSDGKILISVEGYDSNIVRLNSDGSKDNSFNLDTQISRYGYDISAQKDGKILVVGYKGNFGVVLRLLSDGSVDNSFKYALDNSTMVYFAGKQLDDKLLITGYQNKNTKSNFFARLNLDGSLDESFNSSFNISEINYSGEVVTQSNGKLIYFGTFENYMGVPAGGFIRLLGQDYKFVQGQNRLDLDNNGCDLNDVPFKNLKMNIQSGTSTSSLITNTTGNYTMTFLKGTHTITPVLENPSYFNISPASYTVDFPAEASPRISDFCITANGVHPDLEISILPLTVARPGFDAKYKIVYSNKGNQPLSGTISLNFDDTITDFIESYPAVSSQLVNNLKWNFANLNPTETKEITFVLNVNSPMENPPVNGGAILKYLAEISSSQTDETPANNKFVFDQVVVNSFDPNDKTCIEGDKISKTKIGDYVHYIIRFENTGTYAAQNITVKDVIDLTKYDINSLYPLSGSHLFSTEITDNNKVDFKFENINLPFDDANNDGYLAFKIKTKSTLVEGDSFGGSANIFFDYNSAITTNVPTTTIEQALGVKDFSFGQYFVVYPNPVSDVLNITTKEDIQLSSIQIYNVLGQLIRVIPNAKNVENIDVSGLNSGNYFIKIISDKGNSSTKFIKK
;
A
#
# COMPACT_ATOMS: atom_id res chain seq x y z
N MET A 1 -51.27 -37.81 1.60
CA MET A 1 -50.06 -38.58 2.01
C MET A 1 -49.03 -38.54 0.88
N LYS A 2 -47.73 -38.57 1.22
CA LYS A 2 -46.57 -39.01 0.41
C LYS A 2 -46.38 -38.50 -1.06
N LYS A 3 -45.32 -37.70 -1.22
CA LYS A 3 -44.36 -37.58 -2.36
C LYS A 3 -44.81 -36.82 -3.63
N LEU A 4 -44.08 -35.79 -4.13
CA LEU A 4 -42.73 -35.71 -4.79
C LEU A 4 -42.81 -36.09 -6.29
N TYR A 5 -42.32 -35.30 -7.26
CA TYR A 5 -41.08 -34.50 -7.31
C TYR A 5 -41.16 -33.13 -8.04
N PHE A 6 -40.32 -32.19 -7.58
CA PHE A 6 -39.52 -31.15 -8.28
C PHE A 6 -39.96 -30.52 -9.64
N LEU A 7 -39.99 -29.18 -9.66
CA LEU A 7 -39.12 -28.36 -10.53
C LEU A 7 -38.91 -26.96 -9.91
N ILE A 8 -37.81 -26.28 -10.24
CA ILE A 8 -37.34 -25.04 -9.58
C ILE A 8 -37.19 -23.91 -10.61
N PRO A 9 -37.72 -22.69 -10.37
CA PRO A 9 -37.27 -21.47 -11.03
C PRO A 9 -36.12 -20.81 -10.25
N PHE A 10 -35.03 -20.47 -10.93
CA PHE A 10 -33.95 -19.67 -10.33
C PHE A 10 -34.36 -18.20 -10.20
N PHE A 11 -34.13 -17.61 -9.02
CA PHE A 11 -33.98 -16.16 -8.85
C PHE A 11 -32.60 -15.90 -8.27
N PHE A 12 -31.67 -15.41 -9.11
CA PHE A 12 -30.45 -14.77 -8.62
C PHE A 12 -30.76 -13.30 -8.35
N ILE A 13 -30.92 -12.95 -7.07
CA ILE A 13 -30.82 -11.56 -6.63
C ILE A 13 -29.34 -11.26 -6.48
N PHE A 14 -28.79 -10.39 -7.32
CA PHE A 14 -27.45 -9.85 -7.11
C PHE A 14 -27.50 -8.83 -5.97
N SER A 15 -27.05 -9.24 -4.78
CA SER A 15 -26.82 -8.30 -3.68
C SER A 15 -25.66 -7.37 -4.04
N ILE A 16 -25.96 -6.09 -4.24
CA ILE A 16 -24.96 -5.03 -4.42
C ILE A 16 -24.19 -4.88 -3.10
N ASN A 17 -22.87 -5.07 -3.13
CA ASN A 17 -22.02 -4.99 -1.94
C ASN A 17 -21.23 -3.68 -1.93
N ALA A 18 -21.79 -2.64 -1.33
CA ALA A 18 -21.01 -1.46 -0.89
C ALA A 18 -20.51 -1.69 0.54
N GLN A 19 -19.32 -1.18 0.87
CA GLN A 19 -18.66 -1.36 2.17
C GLN A 19 -18.39 0.02 2.79
N ASN A 20 -18.50 0.12 4.11
CA ASN A 20 -18.53 1.39 4.82
C ASN A 20 -17.14 2.06 4.89
N SER A 21 -17.09 3.38 4.73
CA SER A 21 -15.86 4.19 4.81
C SER A 21 -15.52 4.64 6.24
N ALA A 22 -16.41 4.42 7.21
CA ALA A 22 -16.41 5.06 8.53
C ALA A 22 -15.19 4.80 9.43
N ASP A 23 -14.44 3.71 9.23
CA ASP A 23 -13.59 3.16 10.27
C ASP A 23 -12.06 3.48 10.13
N ARG A 24 -11.61 4.00 8.97
CA ARG A 24 -10.18 4.16 8.59
C ARG A 24 -9.34 5.10 9.48
N ASP A 25 -8.01 4.89 9.51
CA ASP A 25 -7.04 5.97 9.68
C ASP A 25 -7.07 6.98 8.52
N PRO A 26 -7.24 8.28 8.78
CA PRO A 26 -7.08 9.32 7.76
C PRO A 26 -5.64 9.44 7.23
N THR A 27 -4.60 9.28 8.07
CA THR A 27 -3.18 9.50 7.69
C THR A 27 -2.56 8.38 6.85
N PHE A 28 -3.40 7.64 6.14
CA PHE A 28 -3.08 6.36 5.53
C PHE A 28 -3.55 6.25 4.10
N ASN A 29 -4.66 6.90 3.78
CA ASN A 29 -4.99 7.38 2.45
C ASN A 29 -6.20 8.32 2.50
N ASP A 30 -5.94 9.62 2.37
CA ASP A 30 -6.87 10.56 1.72
C ASP A 30 -7.07 10.19 0.23
N GLN A 31 -6.19 9.36 -0.34
CA GLN A 31 -6.19 8.92 -1.73
C GLN A 31 -6.32 7.40 -1.83
N PHE A 32 -7.54 6.85 -1.86
CA PHE A 32 -7.74 5.39 -2.04
C PHE A 32 -7.59 4.93 -3.51
N THR A 33 -6.62 5.51 -4.21
CA THR A 33 -6.18 5.12 -5.56
C THR A 33 -4.70 4.80 -5.49
N LEU A 34 -4.31 3.62 -6.00
CA LEU A 34 -2.98 3.09 -5.76
C LEU A 34 -1.91 3.90 -6.54
N PRO A 35 -0.71 4.13 -5.98
CA PRO A 35 0.39 4.72 -6.73
C PRO A 35 0.68 3.93 -8.01
N VAL A 36 0.84 4.62 -9.15
CA VAL A 36 1.29 3.97 -10.40
C VAL A 36 2.68 3.40 -10.16
N GLY A 37 2.72 2.08 -10.02
CA GLY A 37 3.60 1.47 -9.05
C GLY A 37 2.96 0.33 -8.23
N SER A 38 1.82 -0.25 -8.66
CA SER A 38 0.97 -1.16 -7.85
C SER A 38 0.29 -2.33 -8.62
N ALA A 39 0.91 -3.51 -8.65
CA ALA A 39 0.45 -4.82 -9.17
C ALA A 39 1.50 -5.91 -8.77
N PHE A 40 1.38 -7.14 -9.29
CA PHE A 40 2.43 -8.20 -9.33
C PHE A 40 3.56 -8.18 -8.28
N ILE A 41 3.37 -8.92 -7.18
CA ILE A 41 4.38 -9.43 -6.25
C ILE A 41 3.89 -10.84 -5.86
N ASN A 42 4.57 -11.92 -6.24
CA ASN A 42 3.87 -13.12 -6.71
C ASN A 42 3.90 -14.38 -5.82
N ASP A 43 5.00 -15.09 -5.47
CA ASP A 43 5.01 -16.51 -4.93
C ASP A 43 5.61 -16.94 -3.50
N PRO A 44 5.06 -17.94 -2.77
CA PRO A 44 5.00 -18.15 -1.28
C PRO A 44 5.83 -17.39 -0.15
N VAL A 45 5.72 -16.11 0.31
CA VAL A 45 6.65 -15.45 1.35
C VAL A 45 6.92 -16.01 2.79
N ARG A 46 7.40 -17.24 3.02
CA ARG A 46 7.35 -17.88 4.36
C ARG A 46 8.48 -17.47 5.39
N GLN A 47 8.78 -16.14 5.63
CA GLN A 47 10.03 -15.38 6.15
C GLN A 47 10.32 -13.97 5.62
N THR A 48 10.95 -13.08 6.39
CA THR A 48 11.24 -11.65 6.13
C THR A 48 11.76 -10.91 7.41
N VAL A 49 12.51 -9.79 7.40
CA VAL A 49 12.88 -8.98 8.63
C VAL A 49 12.81 -7.46 8.36
N VAL A 50 13.44 -6.65 9.23
CA VAL A 50 13.65 -5.20 9.26
C VAL A 50 15.08 -4.79 8.97
N GLN A 51 15.30 -3.66 8.28
CA GLN A 51 16.62 -3.07 8.08
C GLN A 51 16.95 -2.09 9.23
N PRO A 52 18.04 -1.32 9.14
CA PRO A 52 18.21 -0.05 9.84
C PRO A 52 17.97 1.16 8.94
N ASP A 53 18.11 1.03 7.61
CA ASP A 53 18.22 2.17 6.68
C ASP A 53 16.94 2.48 5.86
N GLY A 54 15.92 1.64 5.97
CA GLY A 54 14.63 1.83 5.30
C GLY A 54 14.03 0.58 4.66
N LYS A 55 14.78 -0.49 4.37
CA LYS A 55 14.59 -1.33 3.16
C LYS A 55 14.17 -2.80 3.45
N ILE A 56 13.52 -3.63 2.58
CA ILE A 56 12.99 -5.01 2.96
C ILE A 56 13.87 -6.14 2.44
N LEU A 57 14.10 -7.20 3.23
CA LEU A 57 14.11 -8.56 2.73
C LEU A 57 12.80 -9.33 2.95
N LEU A 58 12.05 -9.54 1.85
CA LEU A 58 11.17 -10.66 1.56
C LEU A 58 11.95 -11.94 1.27
N LEU A 59 11.18 -12.98 1.03
CA LEU A 59 11.57 -14.32 0.69
C LEU A 59 10.58 -14.83 -0.35
N GLU A 60 10.92 -15.20 -1.58
CA GLU A 60 9.93 -15.61 -2.61
C GLU A 60 10.00 -17.07 -2.99
N GLN A 61 8.90 -17.83 -3.16
CA GLN A 61 8.90 -19.08 -3.92
C GLN A 61 8.28 -18.92 -5.30
N ASN A 62 7.58 -19.91 -5.83
CA ASN A 62 7.17 -20.06 -7.24
C ASN A 62 5.77 -20.80 -7.15
N THR A 63 4.98 -21.08 -8.22
CA THR A 63 3.56 -21.51 -8.01
C THR A 63 3.17 -22.93 -8.30
N ASP A 64 3.67 -23.53 -9.39
CA ASP A 64 3.34 -24.89 -9.84
C ASP A 64 4.37 -26.14 -9.54
N THR A 65 5.70 -26.22 -9.73
CA THR A 65 6.68 -27.15 -9.09
C THR A 65 8.09 -26.52 -8.99
N GLY A 66 8.44 -25.89 -7.86
CA GLY A 66 9.76 -25.35 -7.55
C GLY A 66 9.82 -24.36 -6.38
N SER A 67 10.17 -23.10 -6.55
CA SER A 67 11.51 -22.56 -6.60
C SER A 67 11.68 -21.18 -5.88
N LEU A 68 12.75 -20.78 -5.18
CA LEU A 68 12.76 -19.60 -4.28
C LEU A 68 13.87 -18.53 -4.25
N GLU A 69 13.43 -17.27 -4.42
CA GLU A 69 14.11 -16.05 -4.85
C GLU A 69 13.99 -14.78 -3.98
N LEU A 70 14.93 -13.85 -4.19
CA LEU A 70 15.58 -13.13 -3.08
C LEU A 70 15.57 -11.61 -3.22
N LYS A 71 14.39 -10.96 -3.32
CA LYS A 71 14.07 -9.60 -3.84
C LYS A 71 14.80 -8.36 -3.22
N ARG A 72 14.17 -7.21 -2.85
CA ARG A 72 14.41 -6.15 -1.77
C ARG A 72 13.44 -4.96 -1.96
N LEU A 73 13.14 -4.04 -1.02
CA LEU A 73 12.04 -3.03 -1.20
C LEU A 73 12.19 -1.63 -0.45
N LYS A 74 11.78 -0.44 -0.99
CA LYS A 74 11.81 0.99 -0.42
C LYS A 74 10.47 1.67 -0.60
N ASN A 75 10.14 2.75 0.12
CA ASN A 75 9.11 3.79 -0.09
C ASN A 75 7.89 3.46 -0.99
N ASN A 76 7.40 2.21 -0.94
CA ASN A 76 6.34 1.62 -1.76
C ASN A 76 6.76 1.51 -3.25
N ILE A 77 8.04 1.10 -3.42
CA ILE A 77 8.92 1.18 -4.58
C ILE A 77 9.98 0.05 -4.60
N LEU A 78 10.35 -0.32 -5.81
CA LEU A 78 11.36 -1.26 -6.26
C LEU A 78 12.73 -0.57 -6.57
N ASP A 79 13.90 -1.23 -6.39
CA ASP A 79 15.26 -0.67 -6.60
C ASP A 79 16.29 -1.64 -7.22
N ASN A 80 16.96 -1.17 -8.25
CA ASN A 80 17.84 -2.03 -9.03
C ASN A 80 19.26 -2.04 -8.43
N THR A 81 19.44 -1.52 -7.20
CA THR A 81 20.75 -1.35 -6.57
C THR A 81 21.23 -2.65 -5.94
N LEU A 82 20.92 -3.83 -6.51
CA LEU A 82 20.76 -5.03 -5.69
C LEU A 82 21.29 -6.40 -6.16
N ASN A 83 22.19 -6.40 -7.14
CA ASN A 83 22.48 -7.60 -7.93
C ASN A 83 23.05 -8.85 -7.19
N THR A 84 23.13 -9.96 -7.95
CA THR A 84 22.31 -11.15 -7.65
C THR A 84 22.71 -12.53 -8.16
N GLY A 85 22.59 -12.93 -9.44
CA GLY A 85 22.91 -14.31 -9.88
C GLY A 85 22.17 -14.90 -11.09
N ILE A 86 22.17 -16.24 -11.14
CA ILE A 86 21.26 -17.24 -11.73
C ILE A 86 20.33 -17.75 -10.60
N GLY A 87 20.37 -17.06 -9.45
CA GLY A 87 20.13 -17.67 -8.16
C GLY A 87 21.33 -18.49 -7.73
N PHE A 88 21.05 -19.58 -7.03
CA PHE A 88 22.01 -20.56 -6.57
C PHE A 88 21.61 -21.90 -7.28
N ASP A 89 21.55 -23.09 -6.64
CA ASP A 89 21.36 -24.43 -7.26
C ASP A 89 20.74 -25.72 -6.53
N LYS A 90 20.26 -25.87 -5.25
CA LYS A 90 19.19 -26.78 -4.61
C LYS A 90 18.79 -26.31 -3.13
N THR A 91 17.72 -26.63 -2.32
CA THR A 91 17.16 -26.09 -0.96
C THR A 91 17.44 -24.66 -0.33
N ILE A 92 16.65 -24.00 0.57
CA ILE A 92 17.09 -22.82 1.42
C ILE A 92 16.28 -22.65 2.74
N ASP A 93 16.53 -21.75 3.72
CA ASP A 93 15.94 -21.75 5.08
C ASP A 93 15.17 -20.50 5.65
N GLU A 94 15.50 -19.82 6.82
CA GLU A 94 15.09 -18.47 7.43
C GLU A 94 15.85 -17.25 6.83
N ILE A 95 16.02 -16.08 7.51
CA ILE A 95 17.16 -15.09 7.62
C ILE A 95 16.90 -14.06 8.80
N ILE A 96 17.86 -13.30 9.37
CA ILE A 96 17.62 -12.19 10.37
C ILE A 96 18.37 -10.90 10.01
N LEU A 97 18.40 -9.75 10.72
CA LEU A 97 19.15 -8.54 10.34
C LEU A 97 20.61 -8.38 10.86
N GLN A 98 21.55 -8.02 9.98
CA GLN A 98 22.91 -7.53 10.26
C GLN A 98 22.95 -6.06 10.81
N PRO A 99 23.85 -5.54 11.71
CA PRO A 99 23.97 -4.07 12.00
C PRO A 99 25.00 -3.09 11.32
N ASP A 100 26.15 -3.48 10.68
CA ASP A 100 26.97 -2.59 9.78
C ASP A 100 26.54 -2.26 8.29
N GLY A 101 26.46 -3.20 7.33
CA GLY A 101 26.10 -3.02 5.90
C GLY A 101 25.41 -4.20 5.13
N LYS A 102 25.34 -5.45 5.65
CA LYS A 102 25.93 -6.69 5.00
C LYS A 102 25.03 -8.07 5.19
N ILE A 103 25.08 -9.30 4.53
CA ILE A 103 24.05 -10.48 4.62
C ILE A 103 24.37 -12.03 4.61
N ILE A 104 23.54 -12.83 5.36
CA ILE A 104 23.52 -14.31 5.67
C ILE A 104 22.42 -15.25 5.01
N VAL A 105 22.80 -16.47 4.53
CA VAL A 105 22.10 -17.71 3.93
C VAL A 105 22.32 -19.14 4.55
N LEU A 106 21.33 -19.77 5.20
CA LEU A 106 21.40 -21.11 5.83
C LEU A 106 21.47 -22.26 4.83
N GLY A 107 21.33 -23.45 5.38
CA GLY A 107 21.31 -24.70 4.69
C GLY A 107 22.53 -25.24 3.95
N ASP A 108 22.61 -25.27 2.63
CA ASP A 108 23.08 -26.50 1.97
C ASP A 108 23.54 -26.46 0.52
N PHE A 109 23.66 -25.31 -0.19
CA PHE A 109 23.83 -25.19 -1.67
C PHE A 109 24.68 -26.18 -2.46
N THR A 110 24.89 -25.94 -3.73
CA THR A 110 26.25 -26.15 -4.13
C THR A 110 26.95 -24.88 -4.57
N THR A 111 26.35 -23.74 -5.01
CA THR A 111 27.04 -22.51 -5.57
C THR A 111 26.14 -21.28 -6.11
N TYR A 112 26.67 -20.28 -6.91
CA TYR A 112 26.18 -18.94 -7.52
C TYR A 112 26.37 -18.46 -9.07
N ASN A 113 26.51 -19.09 -10.28
CA ASN A 113 27.04 -18.70 -11.68
C ASN A 113 28.47 -19.14 -12.18
N ASN A 114 29.21 -19.88 -11.35
CA ASN A 114 30.12 -21.04 -11.51
C ASN A 114 31.28 -21.42 -10.46
N VAL A 115 31.42 -20.81 -9.25
CA VAL A 115 32.47 -20.86 -8.16
C VAL A 115 32.31 -21.95 -7.08
N SER A 116 33.37 -22.18 -6.28
CA SER A 116 33.50 -23.31 -5.33
C SER A 116 33.48 -22.95 -3.83
N VAL A 117 32.66 -23.70 -3.09
CA VAL A 117 31.81 -23.20 -1.99
C VAL A 117 31.37 -24.44 -1.11
N ASN A 118 30.72 -24.32 0.07
CA ASN A 118 30.33 -25.40 1.05
C ASN A 118 29.21 -25.09 2.12
N LYS A 119 28.04 -24.57 1.74
CA LYS A 119 26.74 -24.30 2.43
C LYS A 119 26.30 -22.85 2.67
N ILE A 120 27.20 -21.89 2.82
CA ILE A 120 27.02 -20.77 3.77
C ILE A 120 27.72 -19.40 3.43
N VAL A 121 27.27 -18.62 2.45
CA VAL A 121 27.93 -17.41 1.84
C VAL A 121 28.58 -16.24 2.72
N ARG A 122 28.70 -14.99 2.26
CA ARG A 122 29.05 -13.78 3.09
C ARG A 122 28.31 -12.55 2.56
N LEU A 123 27.19 -12.74 1.87
CA LEU A 123 26.75 -11.92 0.75
C LEU A 123 26.88 -10.45 1.04
N ASN A 124 27.64 -9.77 0.17
CA ASN A 124 28.16 -8.45 0.49
C ASN A 124 27.01 -7.49 0.67
N SER A 125 27.24 -6.31 1.26
CA SER A 125 26.28 -5.21 1.15
C SER A 125 25.87 -5.08 -0.30
N ASP A 126 26.79 -4.78 -1.22
CA ASP A 126 26.40 -4.73 -2.62
C ASP A 126 26.14 -6.10 -3.29
N GLY A 127 25.94 -7.18 -2.52
CA GLY A 127 25.28 -8.45 -2.88
C GLY A 127 26.19 -9.41 -3.61
N SER A 128 27.12 -8.79 -4.33
CA SER A 128 28.45 -9.19 -4.72
C SER A 128 29.23 -10.02 -3.67
N LEU A 129 30.50 -10.20 -4.00
CA LEU A 129 31.36 -11.34 -3.77
C LEU A 129 32.73 -10.90 -3.19
N ASP A 130 33.11 -11.36 -2.01
CA ASP A 130 34.17 -10.82 -1.14
C ASP A 130 34.89 -11.95 -0.40
N LYS A 131 36.24 -11.94 -0.45
CA LYS A 131 37.11 -13.05 -0.01
C LYS A 131 37.56 -12.94 1.46
N SER A 132 36.78 -12.31 2.34
CA SER A 132 37.15 -12.14 3.76
C SER A 132 36.46 -13.10 4.75
N PHE A 133 35.63 -14.03 4.27
CA PHE A 133 35.18 -15.22 5.02
C PHE A 133 36.12 -16.39 4.69
N SER A 134 37.38 -16.35 5.17
CA SER A 134 38.21 -17.55 5.26
C SER A 134 37.44 -18.64 6.00
N ALA A 135 37.45 -19.90 5.55
CA ALA A 135 36.30 -20.80 5.83
C ALA A 135 36.57 -22.29 5.56
N SER A 136 35.90 -23.31 6.15
CA SER A 136 36.23 -24.71 5.81
C SER A 136 35.09 -25.68 5.53
N THR A 137 35.45 -26.70 4.76
CA THR A 137 34.61 -27.81 4.30
C THR A 137 33.94 -28.59 5.42
N GLN A 138 34.44 -28.47 6.65
CA GLN A 138 34.21 -29.43 7.69
C GLN A 138 32.83 -29.19 8.26
N PRO A 139 31.74 -29.76 7.71
CA PRO A 139 30.75 -30.50 8.53
C PRO A 139 29.82 -31.58 7.88
N ILE A 140 28.69 -32.02 8.49
CA ILE A 140 27.54 -32.76 7.86
C ILE A 140 26.14 -32.34 8.46
N ILE A 141 25.15 -32.09 7.59
CA ILE A 141 23.68 -31.98 7.77
C ILE A 141 23.25 -32.88 6.64
N SER A 142 22.57 -34.02 6.78
CA SER A 142 21.62 -34.49 7.79
C SER A 142 20.20 -33.93 7.67
N GLY A 143 19.19 -34.80 7.50
CA GLY A 143 17.82 -34.45 7.05
C GLY A 143 16.63 -34.10 7.99
N TYR A 144 15.41 -34.47 7.54
CA TYR A 144 13.98 -34.25 7.89
C TYR A 144 13.23 -32.89 8.21
N PHE A 145 13.71 -31.84 8.94
CA PHE A 145 12.89 -30.62 9.29
C PHE A 145 13.67 -29.26 9.41
N GLN A 146 13.29 -28.40 10.38
CA GLN A 146 12.97 -26.94 10.37
C GLN A 146 14.10 -25.85 10.50
N SER A 147 15.40 -26.17 10.41
CA SER A 147 16.61 -25.28 10.51
C SER A 147 16.62 -24.12 11.48
N GLU A 148 17.54 -23.16 11.62
CA GLU A 148 17.48 -22.27 12.82
C GLU A 148 18.33 -21.00 12.72
N ILE A 149 17.98 -19.67 13.06
CA ILE A 149 18.81 -18.42 13.55
C ILE A 149 18.39 -16.80 13.60
N GLU A 150 18.48 -15.98 14.73
CA GLU A 150 18.57 -14.41 14.88
C GLU A 150 19.87 -13.71 15.56
N LEU A 151 20.06 -12.36 15.80
CA LEU A 151 21.26 -11.40 16.04
C LEU A 151 22.12 -11.12 17.41
N GLN A 152 23.51 -11.08 17.35
CA GLN A 152 24.74 -10.77 18.25
C GLN A 152 25.14 -9.28 18.21
N THR A 153 25.91 -8.76 19.18
CA THR A 153 26.52 -7.39 19.09
C THR A 153 28.03 -7.30 18.81
N ASP A 154 28.83 -8.38 18.85
CA ASP A 154 30.26 -8.34 18.48
C ASP A 154 30.57 -8.99 17.11
N GLY A 155 29.52 -9.31 16.37
CA GLY A 155 29.61 -9.71 14.96
C GLY A 155 29.94 -11.14 14.69
N LYS A 156 30.30 -11.90 15.72
CA LYS A 156 30.36 -13.36 15.71
C LYS A 156 29.01 -13.93 15.23
N ILE A 157 28.90 -15.22 14.93
CA ILE A 157 27.77 -15.73 14.12
C ILE A 157 26.82 -16.65 14.94
N VAL A 158 25.81 -17.46 14.49
CA VAL A 158 25.01 -18.60 15.15
C VAL A 158 24.90 -19.83 14.21
N PHE A 159 24.41 -21.06 14.49
CA PHE A 159 24.09 -22.15 13.52
C PHE A 159 24.06 -23.58 14.02
N THR A 160 23.16 -24.38 13.44
CA THR A 160 22.67 -25.61 14.04
C THR A 160 23.53 -26.89 13.96
N GLY A 161 23.38 -27.95 14.77
CA GLY A 161 24.09 -29.21 14.49
C GLY A 161 24.35 -30.36 15.47
N THR A 162 25.30 -31.18 15.04
CA THR A 162 25.50 -32.63 15.17
C THR A 162 26.95 -33.25 15.46
N ILE A 163 27.99 -32.73 16.19
CA ILE A 163 29.33 -33.45 16.43
C ILE A 163 29.33 -34.90 16.99
N ASN A 164 29.79 -35.75 16.07
CA ASN A 164 30.52 -37.00 16.12
C ASN A 164 29.66 -38.22 16.08
N SER A 165 28.65 -38.14 15.21
CA SER A 165 27.57 -39.10 15.10
C SER A 165 26.73 -39.08 16.38
N LYS A 166 27.31 -39.24 17.59
CA LYS A 166 26.83 -38.44 18.74
C LYS A 166 26.46 -37.06 18.26
N LEU A 167 25.48 -36.37 18.91
CA LEU A 167 24.20 -33.75 18.72
C LEU A 167 24.80 -32.38 19.31
N ALA A 168 25.46 -31.53 18.48
CA ALA A 168 26.53 -30.61 18.91
C ALA A 168 26.96 -29.48 17.95
N VAL A 169 28.09 -28.80 18.26
CA VAL A 169 27.95 -27.38 18.55
C VAL A 169 29.21 -26.48 18.55
N ILE A 170 29.20 -25.44 17.71
CA ILE A 170 30.21 -24.74 16.90
C ILE A 170 29.95 -23.21 16.71
N ARG A 171 30.62 -22.23 17.33
CA ARG A 171 30.33 -20.75 17.18
C ARG A 171 31.07 -20.21 15.97
N LEU A 172 31.03 -18.92 15.72
CA LEU A 172 31.78 -18.32 14.61
C LEU A 172 32.28 -16.96 14.96
N ASN A 173 33.56 -16.69 14.73
CA ASN A 173 34.12 -15.34 14.77
C ASN A 173 33.36 -14.52 13.75
N SER A 174 33.30 -13.19 13.86
CA SER A 174 32.69 -12.42 12.78
C SER A 174 33.35 -12.81 11.45
N ASN A 175 34.68 -12.92 11.45
CA ASN A 175 35.52 -13.07 10.28
C ASN A 175 35.36 -14.30 9.38
N GLY A 176 35.13 -15.53 9.86
CA GLY A 176 35.25 -16.75 9.02
C GLY A 176 35.69 -18.12 9.62
N SER A 177 36.44 -18.20 10.72
CA SER A 177 37.33 -19.37 10.97
C SER A 177 36.88 -20.57 11.86
N LEU A 178 37.81 -21.30 12.52
CA LEU A 178 37.59 -22.15 13.72
C LEU A 178 38.40 -21.78 15.01
N ASP A 179 37.69 -21.27 16.02
CA ASP A 179 38.01 -20.99 17.41
C ASP A 179 37.95 -22.28 18.21
N THR A 180 38.80 -22.32 19.21
CA THR A 180 39.02 -23.48 20.07
C THR A 180 39.00 -23.12 21.57
N SER A 181 38.64 -21.88 21.92
CA SER A 181 38.35 -21.34 23.27
C SER A 181 37.18 -21.98 24.06
N PHE A 182 36.78 -23.18 23.68
CA PHE A 182 35.67 -24.02 24.15
C PHE A 182 36.20 -25.51 23.90
N SER A 183 36.00 -26.59 24.71
CA SER A 183 36.09 -28.06 24.29
C SER A 183 35.54 -29.25 25.19
N SER A 184 34.24 -29.70 25.16
CA SER A 184 33.69 -30.84 26.00
C SER A 184 32.37 -31.63 25.61
N GLY A 185 31.13 -31.08 25.52
CA GLY A 185 29.86 -31.84 25.77
C GLY A 185 28.94 -32.41 24.63
N ALA A 186 28.29 -33.56 24.91
CA ALA A 186 27.10 -34.14 24.24
C ALA A 186 26.14 -34.60 25.37
N LEU A 187 24.88 -34.17 25.37
CA LEU A 187 24.24 -33.75 26.64
C LEU A 187 22.80 -34.20 26.86
N PHE A 188 22.20 -34.90 25.90
CA PHE A 188 20.85 -35.46 25.95
C PHE A 188 20.81 -36.67 25.01
N GLU A 189 19.70 -37.00 24.33
CA GLU A 189 19.54 -38.34 23.71
C GLU A 189 18.85 -38.41 22.33
N ARG A 190 17.99 -37.46 21.88
CA ARG A 190 17.06 -37.82 20.79
C ARG A 190 16.64 -36.79 19.76
N SER A 191 16.54 -35.51 20.09
CA SER A 191 16.27 -34.47 19.11
C SER A 191 17.01 -33.22 19.40
N ILE A 192 16.63 -32.08 18.87
CA ILE A 192 16.95 -30.77 19.37
C ILE A 192 15.75 -29.91 18.90
N GLU A 193 15.45 -28.83 19.64
CA GLU A 193 14.15 -28.17 19.52
C GLU A 193 14.10 -26.62 19.43
N LYS A 194 14.98 -25.81 20.04
CA LYS A 194 14.92 -24.32 20.01
C LYS A 194 16.27 -23.60 20.21
N LEU A 195 16.28 -22.37 20.81
CA LEU A 195 17.42 -21.52 21.22
C LEU A 195 17.18 -20.12 21.71
N ALA A 196 18.09 -19.41 22.42
CA ALA A 196 18.46 -18.03 22.00
C ALA A 196 19.60 -17.37 22.81
N ILE A 197 19.46 -16.13 23.35
CA ILE A 197 20.54 -15.16 23.59
C ILE A 197 20.54 -14.13 24.74
N GLN A 198 21.75 -13.94 25.28
CA GLN A 198 22.22 -13.24 26.48
C GLN A 198 23.22 -12.14 26.19
N PRO A 199 22.96 -10.93 26.73
CA PRO A 199 23.98 -9.87 26.71
C PRO A 199 25.07 -9.73 27.78
N ASP A 200 25.15 -10.72 28.67
CA ASP A 200 26.30 -11.00 29.54
C ASP A 200 27.20 -12.09 28.95
N GLY A 201 26.89 -12.53 27.73
CA GLY A 201 27.77 -13.39 26.97
C GLY A 201 27.60 -14.90 27.14
N LYS A 202 26.46 -15.40 27.62
CA LYS A 202 26.31 -16.84 27.93
C LYS A 202 25.05 -17.41 27.27
N ILE A 203 24.66 -18.71 27.35
CA ILE A 203 23.55 -19.20 26.47
C ILE A 203 22.56 -20.32 27.01
N ILE A 204 21.40 -20.65 26.37
CA ILE A 204 20.18 -21.37 26.92
C ILE A 204 19.29 -22.22 25.98
N VAL A 205 18.91 -23.41 26.47
CA VAL A 205 18.86 -24.63 25.67
C VAL A 205 17.74 -25.63 26.15
N SER A 206 17.38 -26.68 25.39
CA SER A 206 16.13 -27.51 25.43
C SER A 206 16.38 -28.96 25.08
N GLY A 207 15.43 -29.89 25.14
CA GLY A 207 15.65 -31.28 25.56
C GLY A 207 14.83 -32.42 24.90
N VAL A 208 15.41 -33.64 24.93
CA VAL A 208 14.93 -35.05 24.94
C VAL A 208 16.16 -35.72 25.51
N ALA A 209 16.09 -36.16 26.74
CA ALA A 209 16.75 -37.40 27.05
C ALA A 209 15.73 -38.52 27.01
N THR A 210 16.18 -39.77 26.99
CA THR A 210 15.33 -40.81 27.51
C THR A 210 15.23 -40.61 29.03
N GLY A 211 14.01 -40.61 29.55
CA GLY A 211 13.78 -40.71 30.99
C GLY A 211 14.22 -42.06 31.51
N SER A 212 14.34 -42.18 32.84
CA SER A 212 14.65 -43.45 33.50
C SER A 212 13.58 -44.54 33.31
N ASP A 213 12.45 -44.20 32.68
CA ASP A 213 11.30 -45.04 32.35
C ASP A 213 11.19 -45.39 30.84
N GLY A 214 12.08 -44.87 29.99
CA GLY A 214 12.07 -45.11 28.54
C GLY A 214 11.27 -44.09 27.73
N TYR A 215 10.56 -43.15 28.35
CA TYR A 215 9.83 -42.12 27.61
C TYR A 215 10.76 -40.95 27.22
N PRO A 216 10.47 -40.20 26.14
CA PRO A 216 11.19 -38.96 25.86
C PRO A 216 10.88 -37.98 26.99
N GLU A 217 11.86 -37.79 27.88
CA GLU A 217 11.76 -37.04 29.13
C GLU A 217 12.86 -35.97 29.23
N GLY A 218 12.76 -35.12 30.23
CA GLY A 218 13.27 -33.78 30.10
C GLY A 218 14.80 -33.65 30.27
N LYS A 219 15.51 -32.69 29.61
CA LYS A 219 16.58 -31.81 30.18
C LYS A 219 16.46 -30.27 29.85
N MET A 220 16.46 -29.30 30.82
CA MET A 220 16.37 -27.80 30.65
C MET A 220 17.50 -27.05 31.33
N LEU A 221 18.16 -26.19 30.56
CA LEU A 221 19.57 -26.00 30.76
C LEU A 221 20.19 -24.75 30.06
N ARG A 222 20.77 -23.82 30.84
CA ARG A 222 21.64 -22.67 30.45
C ARG A 222 23.13 -22.97 30.38
N LEU A 223 24.07 -22.07 30.03
CA LEU A 223 25.43 -22.43 29.52
C LEU A 223 26.50 -21.29 29.43
N ASN A 224 27.47 -21.30 30.33
CA ASN A 224 28.39 -20.21 30.67
C ASN A 224 29.36 -19.90 29.53
N VAL A 225 29.64 -18.60 29.25
CA VAL A 225 30.60 -17.99 28.27
C VAL A 225 31.37 -18.99 27.42
N ASN A 226 32.13 -19.92 28.00
CA ASN A 226 33.04 -20.80 27.26
C ASN A 226 32.92 -22.34 27.44
N GLY A 227 31.92 -23.00 28.10
CA GLY A 227 31.66 -24.50 27.91
C GLY A 227 31.69 -25.97 28.72
N SER A 228 31.88 -26.33 30.02
CA SER A 228 31.73 -27.64 30.74
C SER A 228 31.03 -27.58 32.16
N LEU A 229 29.68 -27.73 32.23
CA LEU A 229 28.60 -27.44 33.25
C LEU A 229 28.86 -26.16 34.05
N ASP A 230 27.92 -25.21 34.12
CA ASP A 230 27.95 -24.27 35.24
C ASP A 230 26.67 -24.32 36.09
N THR A 231 26.90 -24.17 37.37
CA THR A 231 26.28 -25.02 38.40
C THR A 231 25.74 -24.17 39.54
N ASN A 232 25.62 -22.87 39.32
CA ASN A 232 25.05 -21.87 40.19
C ASN A 232 23.57 -21.67 39.78
N ILE A 233 22.75 -22.68 40.05
CA ILE A 233 21.49 -22.94 39.33
C ILE A 233 20.29 -22.96 40.25
N SER A 234 19.10 -22.96 39.66
CA SER A 234 17.89 -23.32 40.39
C SER A 234 17.05 -24.39 39.68
N PRO A 235 16.21 -25.15 40.42
CA PRO A 235 15.71 -26.43 39.96
C PRO A 235 14.17 -26.47 39.87
N LEU A 236 13.53 -25.40 39.39
CA LEU A 236 12.10 -25.44 39.02
C LEU A 236 11.89 -26.27 37.74
N ILE A 237 12.97 -26.58 37.00
CA ILE A 237 12.86 -26.95 35.59
C ILE A 237 13.85 -28.02 35.08
N ARG A 238 14.07 -29.23 35.62
CA ARG A 238 13.51 -30.06 36.70
C ARG A 238 11.99 -30.17 36.79
N LYS A 239 11.48 -31.36 37.14
CA LYS A 239 10.05 -31.61 37.31
C LYS A 239 9.26 -31.19 36.05
N THR A 240 9.47 -31.89 34.94
CA THR A 240 8.92 -31.48 33.63
C THR A 240 8.94 -32.70 32.61
N ASN A 241 8.09 -33.14 31.61
CA ASN A 241 6.74 -33.11 30.87
C ASN A 241 6.12 -32.16 29.68
N GLY A 242 6.73 -31.33 28.78
CA GLY A 242 6.09 -30.42 27.73
C GLY A 242 6.58 -29.06 27.01
N VAL A 243 7.78 -28.46 27.02
CA VAL A 243 8.19 -27.04 26.64
C VAL A 243 7.70 -26.24 25.39
N TYR A 244 7.64 -24.89 25.42
CA TYR A 244 6.87 -24.00 24.52
C TYR A 244 7.34 -22.61 23.89
N LYS A 245 8.45 -21.81 24.13
CA LYS A 245 8.98 -20.66 23.24
C LYS A 245 10.25 -19.91 23.70
N ILE A 246 11.01 -19.22 22.81
CA ILE A 246 11.76 -18.01 23.23
C ILE A 246 11.69 -16.70 22.44
N ALA A 247 11.56 -15.58 23.15
CA ALA A 247 12.35 -14.37 22.99
C ALA A 247 12.69 -13.64 24.35
N PRO A 248 13.66 -12.71 24.42
CA PRO A 248 14.28 -12.07 25.59
C PRO A 248 14.44 -10.49 25.50
N GLN A 249 14.77 -9.74 26.55
CA GLN A 249 14.59 -8.29 26.81
C GLN A 249 15.92 -7.61 27.22
N LYS A 250 15.98 -6.35 27.67
CA LYS A 250 17.26 -5.57 27.78
C LYS A 250 17.82 -5.33 29.20
N ASP A 251 17.09 -5.59 30.27
CA ASP A 251 17.33 -5.06 31.62
C ASP A 251 18.03 -6.01 32.62
N GLY A 252 17.85 -7.31 32.42
CA GLY A 252 18.25 -8.42 33.27
C GLY A 252 17.31 -9.61 33.15
N LYS A 253 16.23 -9.54 32.35
CA LYS A 253 15.01 -10.34 32.55
C LYS A 253 14.25 -10.67 31.24
N ILE A 254 13.45 -11.74 31.21
CA ILE A 254 13.18 -12.65 30.04
C ILE A 254 11.74 -13.23 30.10
N ILE A 255 11.29 -14.15 29.23
CA ILE A 255 9.91 -14.76 29.23
C ILE A 255 9.62 -16.32 29.30
N ILE A 256 9.56 -16.99 30.46
CA ILE A 256 8.92 -18.33 30.57
C ILE A 256 7.44 -18.21 30.12
N ALA A 257 6.83 -19.33 29.82
CA ALA A 257 5.42 -19.65 29.97
C ALA A 257 5.21 -21.17 30.04
N ALA A 258 5.65 -21.76 31.15
CA ALA A 258 5.95 -23.17 31.24
C ALA A 258 5.21 -24.09 32.18
N GLY A 259 4.38 -25.02 31.71
CA GLY A 259 4.20 -26.31 32.40
C GLY A 259 5.32 -26.70 33.33
N PHE A 260 4.96 -26.87 34.59
CA PHE A 260 5.78 -27.55 35.58
C PHE A 260 5.02 -28.81 35.96
N LEU A 261 5.75 -29.93 36.04
CA LEU A 261 5.23 -31.04 36.80
C LEU A 261 5.16 -30.55 38.23
N ASP A 262 3.97 -30.64 38.81
CA ASP A 262 3.79 -30.47 40.23
C ASP A 262 4.51 -31.60 41.00
N ALA A 263 4.36 -31.64 42.32
CA ALA A 263 4.90 -32.72 43.15
C ALA A 263 4.45 -34.14 42.70
N ASN A 264 3.30 -34.26 42.02
CA ASN A 264 2.64 -35.51 41.64
C ASN A 264 2.87 -35.94 40.17
N ASN A 265 3.63 -35.17 39.39
CA ASN A 265 3.79 -35.35 37.94
C ASN A 265 2.52 -35.06 37.09
N TYR A 266 1.56 -34.30 37.62
CA TYR A 266 0.64 -33.56 36.77
C TYR A 266 1.37 -32.34 36.25
N THR A 267 1.31 -32.09 34.94
CA THR A 267 1.77 -30.78 34.50
C THR A 267 0.65 -29.78 34.68
N THR A 268 1.06 -28.60 35.08
CA THR A 268 0.24 -27.41 35.04
C THR A 268 1.10 -26.27 34.50
N ASN A 269 0.64 -25.47 33.53
CA ASN A 269 1.45 -24.72 32.55
C ASN A 269 1.53 -23.15 32.47
N GLU A 270 0.99 -22.38 33.43
CA GLU A 270 0.83 -20.90 33.66
C GLU A 270 1.88 -19.85 33.14
N ILE A 271 1.78 -18.58 33.60
CA ILE A 271 2.92 -17.62 33.65
C ILE A 271 3.23 -17.05 35.06
N ILE A 272 4.41 -16.40 35.20
CA ILE A 272 5.52 -16.58 36.20
C ILE A 272 6.39 -15.19 36.01
N ARG A 273 7.44 -14.71 36.74
CA ARG A 273 8.63 -13.76 36.39
C ARG A 273 10.04 -14.23 36.81
N LEU A 274 11.18 -14.36 36.07
CA LEU A 274 12.49 -14.96 36.55
C LEU A 274 13.72 -13.95 36.85
N ASN A 275 15.00 -14.29 37.20
CA ASN A 275 16.08 -13.32 37.70
C ASN A 275 17.57 -13.57 37.31
N ALA A 276 18.45 -12.55 37.34
CA ALA A 276 19.84 -12.45 36.76
C ALA A 276 20.92 -13.41 37.29
N ASP A 277 20.58 -14.13 38.35
CA ASP A 277 21.34 -15.13 39.09
C ASP A 277 20.84 -16.58 38.91
N CYS A 278 19.52 -16.82 39.13
CA CYS A 278 18.69 -17.99 38.75
C CYS A 278 17.39 -18.19 39.60
N THR A 279 16.66 -17.23 40.23
CA THR A 279 15.96 -17.56 41.54
C THR A 279 14.52 -17.04 41.81
N LEU A 280 13.53 -17.87 42.32
CA LEU A 280 12.06 -17.54 42.57
C LEU A 280 11.77 -16.12 43.12
N ASP A 281 10.69 -15.46 42.68
CA ASP A 281 10.39 -14.06 43.01
C ASP A 281 9.19 -13.80 43.92
N THR A 282 9.18 -12.60 44.50
CA THR A 282 7.97 -11.95 45.02
C THR A 282 7.24 -11.17 43.93
N GLY A 283 7.92 -10.32 43.14
CA GLY A 283 7.42 -9.07 42.54
C GLY A 283 6.44 -9.15 41.38
N PHE A 284 5.75 -10.27 41.22
CA PHE A 284 5.14 -10.60 39.95
C PHE A 284 4.14 -11.76 39.92
N ALA A 285 3.13 -11.64 39.07
CA ALA A 285 1.96 -12.52 39.09
C ALA A 285 2.02 -13.81 38.24
N THR A 286 1.01 -14.64 38.52
CA THR A 286 0.84 -16.10 38.39
C THR A 286 -0.44 -16.36 37.60
N ASN A 287 -0.43 -17.10 36.48
CA ASN A 287 -1.39 -16.74 35.42
C ASN A 287 -1.86 -17.84 34.43
N LYS A 288 -2.96 -18.53 34.80
CA LYS A 288 -3.41 -19.81 34.23
C LYS A 288 -3.92 -19.65 32.82
N ILE A 289 -4.17 -20.75 32.14
CA ILE A 289 -4.73 -20.83 30.80
C ILE A 289 -5.47 -22.15 30.64
N ASP A 290 -6.54 -22.14 29.88
CA ASP A 290 -7.08 -23.34 29.23
C ASP A 290 -7.04 -23.12 27.71
N PHE A 291 -6.74 -24.16 26.93
CA PHE A 291 -6.13 -24.07 25.61
C PHE A 291 -6.96 -24.66 24.42
N GLY A 292 -8.19 -25.17 24.62
CA GLY A 292 -9.02 -25.62 23.48
C GLY A 292 -8.54 -26.89 22.74
N SER A 293 -7.91 -26.77 21.54
CA SER A 293 -8.09 -27.82 20.51
C SER A 293 -7.04 -28.23 19.41
N SER A 294 -5.79 -27.73 19.26
CA SER A 294 -4.72 -28.35 18.40
C SER A 294 -3.21 -28.10 18.72
N ASN A 295 -2.57 -27.08 18.16
CA ASN A 295 -1.13 -26.72 18.19
C ASN A 295 -0.75 -25.37 18.90
N GLY A 296 -0.43 -25.47 20.19
CA GLY A 296 0.53 -24.75 21.10
C GLY A 296 1.62 -23.78 20.75
N VAL A 297 2.45 -23.48 21.76
CA VAL A 297 2.64 -22.11 22.25
C VAL A 297 3.67 -21.18 21.55
N GLN A 298 3.55 -21.10 20.22
CA GLN A 298 4.44 -20.62 19.16
C GLN A 298 5.59 -19.68 19.59
N ASP A 299 5.61 -18.40 19.15
CA ASP A 299 6.40 -17.13 19.17
C ASP A 299 6.61 -16.24 20.45
N ILE A 300 7.48 -15.17 20.49
CA ILE A 300 7.69 -14.14 21.59
C ILE A 300 8.32 -12.73 21.11
N VAL A 301 7.88 -11.43 21.40
CA VAL A 301 8.15 -9.95 20.89
C VAL A 301 7.69 -8.61 21.68
N THR A 302 8.45 -7.47 21.66
CA THR A 302 8.67 -6.26 22.61
C THR A 302 8.27 -4.70 22.59
N ASP A 303 7.03 -4.17 22.53
CA ASP A 303 6.50 -2.74 22.51
C ASP A 303 7.34 -1.43 22.25
N SER A 304 6.92 -0.24 22.71
CA SER A 304 7.76 0.98 22.81
C SER A 304 7.58 1.81 24.12
N SER A 305 6.61 1.45 24.98
CA SER A 305 6.29 2.10 26.26
C SER A 305 6.78 1.34 27.52
N GLY A 306 6.85 0.02 27.43
CA GLY A 306 7.54 -0.92 28.31
C GLY A 306 6.93 -2.33 28.28
N LYS A 307 6.48 -2.93 27.16
CA LYS A 307 5.41 -3.96 27.04
C LYS A 307 5.67 -5.03 25.87
N LEU A 308 4.90 -6.10 25.62
CA LEU A 308 5.45 -7.49 25.46
C LEU A 308 4.76 -8.52 24.38
N ILE A 309 4.08 -8.19 23.26
CA ILE A 309 2.76 -8.67 22.61
C ILE A 309 2.13 -10.14 22.41
N VAL A 310 2.15 -11.17 23.28
CA VAL A 310 1.83 -12.62 22.98
C VAL A 310 0.80 -12.93 21.93
N ILE A 311 1.07 -13.94 21.09
CA ILE A 311 0.08 -14.43 20.12
C ILE A 311 -0.67 -15.70 20.49
N GLY A 312 -1.27 -16.49 19.60
CA GLY A 312 -1.87 -17.73 20.04
C GLY A 312 -2.67 -18.67 19.20
N SER A 313 -3.20 -19.62 19.98
CA SER A 313 -4.01 -20.72 19.56
C SER A 313 -4.85 -21.38 20.71
N ILE A 314 -6.20 -21.56 20.72
CA ILE A 314 -7.21 -21.00 21.69
C ILE A 314 -6.68 -20.89 23.08
N TYR A 315 -7.00 -19.77 23.71
CA TYR A 315 -7.02 -19.80 25.13
C TYR A 315 -7.98 -18.86 25.80
N ARG A 316 -8.20 -19.21 27.05
CA ARG A 316 -8.29 -18.23 28.10
C ARG A 316 -6.95 -18.00 28.74
N ILE A 317 -6.65 -16.79 29.19
CA ILE A 317 -5.76 -16.60 30.34
C ILE A 317 -6.60 -16.34 31.59
N ASN A 318 -6.29 -16.96 32.72
CA ASN A 318 -7.05 -16.91 33.98
C ASN A 318 -8.56 -17.16 33.82
N ASN A 319 -8.93 -18.03 32.87
CA ASN A 319 -10.32 -18.26 32.44
C ASN A 319 -10.99 -17.10 31.67
N VAL A 320 -10.26 -16.03 31.33
CA VAL A 320 -10.68 -14.95 30.42
C VAL A 320 -10.24 -15.24 28.99
N ASN A 321 -11.22 -15.39 28.11
CA ASN A 321 -11.06 -15.59 26.66
C ASN A 321 -10.10 -14.56 26.03
N CYS A 322 -9.02 -15.05 25.45
CA CYS A 322 -7.97 -14.27 24.80
C CYS A 322 -7.59 -14.83 23.42
N ASP A 323 -8.25 -15.90 22.94
CA ASP A 323 -9.10 -15.87 21.72
C ASP A 323 -8.56 -15.51 20.34
N GLY A 324 -7.36 -14.99 20.25
CA GLY A 324 -6.68 -14.63 19.04
C GLY A 324 -6.06 -13.23 19.12
N ILE A 325 -6.27 -12.49 20.25
CA ILE A 325 -5.50 -11.30 20.76
C ILE A 325 -5.83 -10.78 22.19
N ALA A 326 -4.87 -10.10 22.89
CA ALA A 326 -4.85 -9.43 24.23
C ALA A 326 -3.39 -9.04 24.68
N ARG A 327 -3.12 -8.57 25.92
CA ARG A 327 -1.75 -8.12 26.34
C ARG A 327 -1.39 -8.19 27.81
N LEU A 328 -0.08 -8.05 28.04
CA LEU A 328 0.69 -8.19 29.29
C LEU A 328 1.80 -7.11 29.83
N ASN A 329 1.66 -6.52 31.07
CA ASN A 329 2.17 -5.20 31.70
C ASN A 329 2.92 -5.35 33.03
N SER A 330 3.89 -4.48 33.36
CA SER A 330 5.18 -4.69 34.10
C SER A 330 5.30 -5.68 35.28
N ASP A 331 4.17 -6.12 35.82
CA ASP A 331 3.86 -6.66 37.13
C ASP A 331 2.90 -7.88 37.12
N GLY A 332 2.11 -8.10 36.05
CA GLY A 332 1.58 -9.42 35.69
C GLY A 332 0.07 -9.69 35.81
N SER A 333 -0.79 -8.74 35.53
CA SER A 333 -2.22 -8.61 35.91
C SER A 333 -3.14 -8.44 34.65
N LEU A 334 -4.32 -9.08 34.36
CA LEU A 334 -4.92 -9.22 32.96
C LEU A 334 -5.87 -8.13 32.42
N ASP A 335 -5.94 -8.08 31.09
CA ASP A 335 -6.06 -6.88 30.31
C ASP A 335 -7.42 -6.24 30.04
N THR A 336 -7.41 -4.90 30.01
CA THR A 336 -8.55 -3.99 30.04
C THR A 336 -8.57 -2.86 28.97
N THR A 337 -7.46 -2.34 28.37
CA THR A 337 -7.52 -1.02 27.62
C THR A 337 -7.45 -0.94 26.07
N PHE A 338 -7.07 -1.99 25.36
CA PHE A 338 -7.18 -2.29 23.90
C PHE A 338 -8.32 -3.30 23.79
N LYS A 339 -8.83 -3.64 22.61
CA LYS A 339 -10.15 -4.28 22.55
C LYS A 339 -10.22 -5.42 21.53
N SER A 340 -9.74 -6.64 21.83
CA SER A 340 -9.60 -7.70 20.78
C SER A 340 -9.71 -9.20 21.17
N THR A 341 -10.87 -9.87 21.21
CA THR A 341 -10.94 -11.36 21.40
C THR A 341 -10.75 -12.05 20.06
N GLY A 342 -9.75 -11.59 19.33
CA GLY A 342 -8.97 -12.46 18.50
C GLY A 342 -9.40 -12.97 17.14
N ALA A 343 -8.36 -13.52 16.52
CA ALA A 343 -8.32 -14.61 15.56
C ALA A 343 -8.62 -15.97 16.22
N ASP A 344 -9.90 -16.24 16.25
CA ASP A 344 -10.64 -17.49 16.30
C ASP A 344 -10.03 -18.81 15.73
N ASN A 345 -8.96 -18.84 14.92
CA ASN A 345 -8.04 -19.98 14.63
C ASN A 345 -6.57 -19.47 14.16
N VAL A 346 -5.50 -20.28 14.18
CA VAL A 346 -4.08 -20.13 14.76
C VAL A 346 -3.19 -19.00 14.27
N VAL A 347 -2.19 -18.51 15.08
CA VAL A 347 -1.53 -17.17 14.99
C VAL A 347 0.05 -17.13 15.34
N ARG A 348 1.08 -16.86 14.44
CA ARG A 348 2.64 -17.02 14.62
C ARG A 348 3.88 -16.69 13.57
N SER A 349 4.74 -15.59 13.57
CA SER A 349 5.37 -14.64 12.47
C SER A 349 4.87 -13.16 11.85
N LEU A 350 5.36 -11.91 12.25
CA LEU A 350 4.68 -10.54 12.55
C LEU A 350 5.24 -9.22 12.10
N SER A 351 6.50 -8.94 11.78
CA SER A 351 6.76 -7.57 11.28
C SER A 351 6.33 -6.25 12.06
N MET A 352 7.07 -5.45 12.86
CA MET A 352 6.61 -4.08 13.26
C MET A 352 6.71 -2.93 12.22
N LEU A 353 6.83 -1.62 12.55
CA LEU A 353 7.01 -0.47 11.63
C LEU A 353 7.67 0.77 12.28
N SER A 354 7.27 2.03 11.95
CA SER A 354 7.91 3.29 12.42
C SER A 354 7.09 4.37 13.23
N ASP A 355 5.72 4.39 13.31
CA ASP A 355 4.88 5.17 14.31
C ASP A 355 3.54 4.51 14.87
N GLY A 356 3.54 3.79 16.01
CA GLY A 356 2.35 3.26 16.75
C GLY A 356 1.42 2.08 16.29
N ARG A 357 1.36 1.60 15.04
CA ARG A 357 0.38 0.59 14.52
C ARG A 357 0.54 -0.91 14.87
N MET A 358 0.10 -1.39 16.02
CA MET A 358 0.39 -2.72 16.63
C MET A 358 -0.08 -4.11 15.95
N VAL A 359 -0.07 -4.39 14.61
CA VAL A 359 -0.63 -5.56 13.81
C VAL A 359 0.01 -6.94 14.19
N VAL A 360 -0.60 -8.11 13.94
CA VAL A 360 -0.25 -9.46 14.48
C VAL A 360 -0.10 -10.83 13.58
N ALA A 361 -0.78 -11.92 13.10
CA ALA A 361 -2.02 -12.76 12.98
C ALA A 361 -1.90 -14.31 12.59
N GLY A 362 -2.88 -14.96 11.87
CA GLY A 362 -3.15 -16.44 11.74
C GLY A 362 -3.16 -17.33 10.44
N ASP A 363 -3.85 -18.49 10.26
CA ASP A 363 -4.50 -18.79 8.93
C ASP A 363 -5.97 -18.47 9.17
N PHE A 364 -6.14 -17.31 9.79
CA PHE A 364 -7.29 -17.00 10.57
C PHE A 364 -8.49 -16.98 9.57
N ARG A 365 -9.77 -17.14 9.92
CA ARG A 365 -10.91 -16.60 9.17
C ARG A 365 -11.71 -15.43 9.83
N SER A 366 -11.40 -14.92 11.05
CA SER A 366 -12.03 -13.72 11.69
C SER A 366 -11.25 -12.89 12.76
N PHE A 367 -11.98 -11.92 13.39
CA PHE A 367 -11.65 -10.71 14.15
C PHE A 367 -12.89 -9.84 14.56
N ASN A 368 -12.66 -8.54 14.87
CA ASN A 368 -13.50 -7.38 15.23
C ASN A 368 -14.85 -7.06 14.50
N LYS A 369 -15.59 -8.04 14.02
CA LYS A 369 -16.94 -7.89 13.45
C LYS A 369 -17.17 -6.98 12.19
N VAL A 370 -16.35 -7.06 11.11
CA VAL A 370 -16.56 -6.56 9.69
C VAL A 370 -15.77 -7.35 8.56
N SER A 371 -15.66 -8.70 8.61
CA SER A 371 -14.94 -9.71 7.74
C SER A 371 -13.77 -9.47 6.76
N LEU A 372 -13.08 -10.58 6.37
CA LEU A 372 -11.69 -10.76 5.87
C LEU A 372 -11.45 -12.01 4.97
N ASN A 373 -10.45 -11.98 4.05
CA ASN A 373 -9.74 -13.05 3.30
C ASN A 373 -8.22 -12.77 3.32
N TYR A 374 -7.63 -12.84 4.52
CA TYR A 374 -6.30 -13.40 4.79
C TYR A 374 -5.55 -12.60 5.89
N ILE A 375 -5.33 -11.27 5.91
CA ILE A 375 -4.36 -10.66 6.88
C ILE A 375 -4.80 -9.21 7.40
N THR A 376 -4.62 -8.66 8.67
CA THR A 376 -5.48 -7.50 9.19
C THR A 376 -5.17 -6.45 10.35
N ILE A 377 -5.46 -5.14 10.14
CA ILE A 377 -5.34 -3.94 11.04
C ILE A 377 -6.12 -4.15 12.37
N LEU A 378 -5.62 -3.69 13.53
CA LEU A 378 -6.37 -3.18 14.74
C LEU A 378 -5.88 -1.80 15.27
N ARG A 379 -5.76 -1.49 16.56
CA ARG A 379 -4.96 -0.33 17.04
C ARG A 379 -3.97 -0.60 18.16
N ASN A 380 -3.07 0.30 18.56
CA ASN A 380 -2.42 0.14 19.88
C ASN A 380 -3.45 0.06 21.04
N ASP A 381 -4.73 0.35 20.73
CA ASP A 381 -5.95 -0.01 21.47
C ASP A 381 -6.95 -1.01 20.78
N GLY A 382 -6.59 -1.71 19.71
CA GLY A 382 -7.13 -3.04 19.39
C GLY A 382 -8.38 -3.12 18.56
N ILE A 383 -8.78 -2.03 17.92
CA ILE A 383 -9.94 -2.02 17.02
C ILE A 383 -9.43 -1.95 15.59
N ILE A 384 -9.95 -2.71 14.59
CA ILE A 384 -9.54 -2.55 13.17
C ILE A 384 -9.56 -1.06 12.81
N ASP A 385 -8.50 -0.56 12.20
CA ASP A 385 -8.43 0.71 11.46
C ASP A 385 -8.49 0.35 9.96
N PRO A 386 -9.62 0.07 9.29
CA PRO A 386 -9.62 -0.53 7.94
C PRO A 386 -9.24 0.46 6.82
N SER A 387 -8.22 1.30 7.05
CA SER A 387 -7.56 2.13 6.04
C SER A 387 -6.80 1.33 4.99
N PHE A 388 -6.70 0.01 5.15
CA PHE A 388 -5.82 -0.82 4.35
C PHE A 388 -6.57 -1.64 3.30
N ASN A 389 -6.02 -1.62 2.10
CA ASN A 389 -6.71 -1.89 0.85
C ASN A 389 -6.77 -3.36 0.48
N ASN A 390 -7.61 -4.07 1.21
CA ASN A 390 -7.70 -5.50 1.08
C ASN A 390 -9.07 -5.99 1.55
N ILE A 391 -10.13 -5.22 1.27
CA ILE A 391 -11.38 -5.35 2.03
C ILE A 391 -12.48 -6.19 1.37
N ARG A 392 -12.22 -6.97 0.28
CA ARG A 392 -13.10 -8.12 -0.13
C ARG A 392 -12.51 -9.37 -0.83
N VAL A 393 -11.30 -9.34 -1.41
CA VAL A 393 -10.90 -10.39 -2.38
C VAL A 393 -9.42 -10.78 -2.33
N GLY A 394 -8.79 -10.81 -1.14
CA GLY A 394 -7.34 -11.01 -0.94
C GLY A 394 -6.71 -12.22 -1.64
N PHE A 395 -6.35 -13.28 -0.92
CA PHE A 395 -5.77 -14.47 -1.58
C PHE A 395 -6.74 -15.67 -1.63
N ASP A 396 -6.33 -16.74 -2.33
CA ASP A 396 -7.16 -17.87 -2.76
C ASP A 396 -6.70 -19.28 -2.27
N THR A 397 -5.72 -19.36 -1.37
CA THR A 397 -5.17 -20.62 -0.81
C THR A 397 -5.73 -21.04 0.58
N SER A 398 -4.86 -21.50 1.48
CA SER A 398 -5.10 -21.80 2.88
C SER A 398 -4.09 -21.15 3.86
N SER A 399 -3.16 -20.28 3.41
CA SER A 399 -2.30 -19.41 4.26
C SER A 399 -1.73 -18.10 3.62
N ALA A 400 -1.47 -17.06 4.46
CA ALA A 400 -0.59 -15.90 4.29
C ALA A 400 0.25 -15.65 5.60
N VAL A 401 1.50 -15.12 5.57
CA VAL A 401 2.52 -15.22 6.68
C VAL A 401 3.51 -14.04 6.71
N VAL A 402 3.85 -13.39 7.85
CA VAL A 402 4.61 -12.10 7.90
C VAL A 402 5.82 -12.11 8.86
N PHE A 403 6.74 -12.90 8.44
CA PHE A 403 7.78 -13.36 9.32
C PHE A 403 8.84 -12.19 9.48
N ALA A 404 8.79 -11.05 8.72
CA ALA A 404 9.01 -9.60 9.06
C ALA A 404 8.91 -8.47 7.92
N VAL A 405 9.51 -7.25 8.01
CA VAL A 405 9.03 -5.94 7.43
C VAL A 405 9.87 -4.69 7.86
N LEU A 406 9.60 -3.42 7.44
CA LEU A 406 10.64 -2.32 7.38
C LEU A 406 10.69 -0.96 8.12
N PRO A 407 11.91 -0.37 8.22
CA PRO A 407 12.10 1.04 8.58
C PRO A 407 11.52 2.08 7.57
N ASP A 408 10.72 1.66 6.59
CA ASP A 408 9.85 2.51 5.77
C ASP A 408 8.41 1.94 5.59
N ASP A 409 8.07 1.00 6.46
CA ASP A 409 6.74 0.45 6.71
C ASP A 409 6.12 -0.58 5.74
N LYS A 410 6.85 -1.47 5.04
CA LYS A 410 6.21 -2.50 4.17
C LYS A 410 6.58 -3.98 4.34
N LEU A 411 5.73 -4.84 3.77
CA LEU A 411 5.14 -5.98 4.49
C LEU A 411 4.85 -7.24 3.64
N ILE A 412 5.15 -8.44 4.15
CA ILE A 412 5.80 -9.48 3.32
C ILE A 412 5.39 -10.97 3.54
N VAL A 413 4.52 -11.47 2.67
CA VAL A 413 3.41 -12.42 2.94
C VAL A 413 3.40 -13.84 2.29
N SER A 414 3.33 -14.95 3.06
CA SER A 414 3.27 -16.35 2.49
C SER A 414 2.06 -17.23 2.66
N ALA A 415 1.83 -18.09 1.68
CA ALA A 415 1.50 -19.49 2.00
C ALA A 415 2.45 -20.18 3.06
N TYR A 416 1.98 -20.35 4.31
CA TYR A 416 2.62 -20.98 5.50
C TYR A 416 3.40 -22.28 5.23
N PRO A 417 4.39 -22.63 6.09
CA PRO A 417 5.12 -23.91 6.12
C PRO A 417 4.51 -25.15 5.48
N TYR A 418 3.22 -25.43 5.67
CA TYR A 418 2.59 -26.69 5.28
C TYR A 418 1.28 -26.58 4.47
N VAL A 419 1.00 -25.45 3.80
CA VAL A 419 -0.14 -25.29 2.85
C VAL A 419 0.32 -25.31 1.37
N ASN A 420 -0.51 -24.99 0.39
CA ASN A 420 -0.01 -24.66 -0.97
C ASN A 420 0.09 -23.14 -1.14
N ALA A 421 0.79 -22.68 -2.17
CA ALA A 421 0.79 -21.28 -2.61
C ALA A 421 -0.63 -20.70 -2.80
N PHE A 422 -0.80 -19.38 -2.65
CA PHE A 422 -1.88 -18.71 -3.40
C PHE A 422 -1.60 -18.76 -4.90
N ARG A 423 -2.61 -18.40 -5.70
CA ARG A 423 -2.48 -18.10 -7.12
C ARG A 423 -2.77 -16.63 -7.42
N TYR A 424 -3.48 -15.93 -6.53
CA TYR A 424 -3.97 -14.58 -6.75
C TYR A 424 -3.86 -13.73 -5.48
N TYR A 425 -3.80 -12.41 -5.67
CA TYR A 425 -4.07 -11.41 -4.64
C TYR A 425 -4.96 -10.31 -5.21
N ASN A 426 -6.08 -9.98 -4.54
CA ASN A 426 -7.07 -8.99 -5.02
C ASN A 426 -7.41 -9.22 -6.50
N GLY A 427 -7.59 -10.50 -6.88
CA GLY A 427 -7.86 -10.94 -8.25
C GLY A 427 -6.65 -10.93 -9.22
N VAL A 428 -5.60 -10.14 -8.96
CA VAL A 428 -4.39 -10.12 -9.78
C VAL A 428 -3.63 -11.42 -9.57
N ARG A 429 -3.08 -12.00 -10.66
CA ARG A 429 -2.18 -13.16 -10.57
C ARG A 429 -0.94 -12.75 -9.79
N ASN A 430 -0.93 -13.15 -8.54
CA ASN A 430 0.26 -13.10 -7.72
C ASN A 430 0.81 -14.50 -7.82
N LYS A 431 0.52 -15.40 -6.87
CA LYS A 431 0.85 -16.84 -6.86
C LYS A 431 1.66 -17.35 -5.62
N GLY A 432 1.46 -16.73 -4.43
CA GLY A 432 1.93 -17.15 -3.09
C GLY A 432 2.73 -16.13 -2.24
N PHE A 433 3.44 -15.16 -2.82
CA PHE A 433 4.20 -14.06 -2.20
C PHE A 433 3.30 -12.88 -2.19
N ILE A 434 3.49 -11.97 -1.24
CA ILE A 434 3.30 -10.59 -1.60
C ILE A 434 4.24 -9.67 -0.85
N ARG A 435 4.61 -8.58 -1.50
CA ARG A 435 4.87 -7.31 -0.84
C ARG A 435 3.57 -6.55 -0.94
N LEU A 436 3.03 -6.21 0.20
CA LEU A 436 2.21 -5.04 0.27
C LEU A 436 3.02 -3.88 0.78
N ASN A 437 2.68 -2.74 0.21
CA ASN A 437 2.89 -1.46 0.80
C ASN A 437 2.29 -1.43 2.19
N SER A 438 2.70 -0.42 2.94
CA SER A 438 2.18 -0.16 4.27
C SER A 438 0.64 -0.19 4.30
N ASP A 439 -0.03 0.21 3.21
CA ASP A 439 -1.48 0.32 3.11
C ASP A 439 -2.19 -0.83 2.40
N GLY A 440 -1.49 -1.86 1.92
CA GLY A 440 -2.16 -2.96 1.22
C GLY A 440 -2.38 -2.87 -0.24
N SER A 441 -2.11 -1.68 -0.77
CA SER A 441 -1.69 -1.63 -2.13
C SER A 441 -0.49 -2.57 -2.30
N GLN A 442 -0.58 -3.31 -3.37
CA GLN A 442 0.51 -4.10 -3.89
C GLN A 442 1.50 -3.15 -4.61
N ASP A 443 2.70 -3.58 -5.03
CA ASP A 443 3.80 -2.66 -5.37
C ASP A 443 4.50 -3.02 -6.72
N ASN A 444 3.81 -2.83 -7.87
CA ASN A 444 4.37 -2.91 -9.25
C ASN A 444 4.92 -1.54 -9.67
N THR A 445 5.76 -0.96 -8.83
CA THR A 445 7.03 -0.55 -9.40
C THR A 445 7.84 -1.81 -9.73
N LEU A 446 7.57 -2.92 -9.02
CA LEU A 446 8.08 -4.27 -9.26
C LEU A 446 7.92 -4.78 -10.68
N THR A 447 8.84 -5.68 -10.99
CA THR A 447 9.01 -6.25 -12.30
C THR A 447 9.35 -7.72 -12.31
N PHE A 448 9.90 -8.30 -11.22
CA PHE A 448 10.53 -9.63 -11.25
C PHE A 448 11.72 -9.75 -12.22
N GLY A 449 12.35 -8.63 -12.60
CA GLY A 449 13.20 -8.62 -13.80
C GLY A 449 12.48 -9.02 -15.09
N GLY A 450 11.14 -8.95 -15.10
CA GLY A 450 10.24 -9.27 -16.20
C GLY A 450 9.40 -10.56 -16.05
N ALA A 451 9.53 -11.35 -14.98
CA ALA A 451 8.79 -12.62 -14.88
C ALA A 451 7.34 -12.46 -14.42
N THR A 452 6.43 -13.21 -15.04
CA THR A 452 4.99 -13.16 -14.80
C THR A 452 4.48 -14.12 -13.72
N GLN A 453 5.32 -15.10 -13.38
CA GLN A 453 4.98 -16.30 -12.63
C GLN A 453 6.24 -17.19 -12.50
N PHE A 454 5.96 -18.50 -12.33
CA PHE A 454 6.86 -19.44 -11.73
C PHE A 454 6.67 -20.99 -11.97
N PHE A 455 5.85 -21.79 -11.22
CA PHE A 455 6.05 -23.30 -11.05
C PHE A 455 5.34 -24.20 -12.21
N ILE A 456 5.27 -25.57 -12.24
CA ILE A 456 4.49 -26.48 -13.17
C ILE A 456 3.23 -27.33 -12.64
N SER A 457 3.08 -27.79 -11.36
CA SER A 457 1.84 -28.41 -10.73
C SER A 457 1.60 -28.28 -9.14
N GLU A 458 1.47 -27.05 -8.59
CA GLU A 458 1.35 -26.46 -7.21
C GLU A 458 2.10 -26.81 -5.88
N THR A 459 3.23 -27.54 -5.84
CA THR A 459 3.53 -28.31 -4.59
C THR A 459 4.38 -27.74 -3.46
N GLU A 460 5.09 -26.62 -3.61
CA GLU A 460 6.10 -26.19 -2.64
C GLU A 460 5.69 -24.95 -1.82
N ARG A 461 6.48 -24.63 -0.77
CA ARG A 461 6.44 -23.33 -0.06
C ARG A 461 7.86 -22.99 0.48
N LEU A 462 8.03 -21.94 1.28
CA LEU A 462 9.30 -21.21 1.43
C LEU A 462 9.87 -20.86 2.85
N TYR A 463 10.70 -21.67 3.49
CA TYR A 463 10.79 -21.80 4.97
C TYR A 463 11.11 -20.57 5.87
N SER A 464 11.76 -19.42 5.46
CA SER A 464 11.95 -18.11 6.20
C SER A 464 13.07 -17.05 5.63
N VAL A 465 13.34 -15.76 6.10
CA VAL A 465 14.26 -14.59 5.74
C VAL A 465 14.49 -13.43 6.74
N GLY A 466 15.61 -12.66 6.69
CA GLY A 466 15.92 -11.34 7.32
C GLY A 466 17.21 -10.42 7.01
N LEU A 467 17.36 -9.19 7.49
CA LEU A 467 18.01 -8.15 6.65
C LEU A 467 19.56 -7.95 6.57
N GLN A 468 19.97 -7.15 5.58
CA GLN A 468 21.29 -6.50 5.38
C GLN A 468 21.28 -4.99 5.73
N LYS A 469 22.14 -4.08 5.22
CA LYS A 469 21.95 -2.61 5.36
C LYS A 469 22.34 -1.61 4.25
N ASP A 470 23.20 -1.87 3.26
CA ASP A 470 22.98 -1.11 2.00
C ASP A 470 21.62 -1.55 1.48
N ALA A 471 21.36 -2.88 1.62
CA ALA A 471 20.28 -3.55 2.28
C ALA A 471 19.95 -4.92 1.65
N LYS A 472 20.73 -5.53 0.73
CA LYS A 472 20.40 -6.74 -0.10
C LYS A 472 20.20 -8.05 0.67
N MET A 473 19.90 -9.15 -0.05
CA MET A 473 18.56 -9.66 0.24
C MET A 473 18.28 -11.15 0.44
N ILE A 474 19.09 -11.94 1.17
CA ILE A 474 18.97 -13.43 1.25
C ILE A 474 17.57 -14.02 1.44
N ILE A 475 17.31 -15.27 0.97
CA ILE A 475 16.08 -16.06 1.21
C ILE A 475 16.22 -17.59 1.35
N GLY A 476 15.12 -18.41 1.32
CA GLY A 476 14.81 -19.60 2.18
C GLY A 476 13.65 -20.67 1.92
N GLY A 477 13.72 -21.98 1.46
CA GLY A 477 12.66 -23.07 1.63
C GLY A 477 12.70 -24.51 0.98
N ASN A 478 11.69 -25.03 0.19
CA ASN A 478 11.68 -26.42 -0.44
C ASN A 478 11.51 -26.58 -2.01
N PHE A 479 12.51 -26.53 -2.92
CA PHE A 479 12.28 -25.88 -4.27
C PHE A 479 12.35 -26.70 -5.62
N THR A 480 12.63 -26.16 -6.84
CA THR A 480 13.04 -26.89 -8.11
C THR A 480 13.63 -26.06 -9.31
N SER A 481 13.17 -24.87 -9.69
CA SER A 481 13.74 -24.00 -10.78
C SER A 481 13.07 -22.60 -10.94
N LEU A 482 13.75 -21.47 -10.68
CA LEU A 482 13.15 -20.11 -10.65
C LEU A 482 13.23 -19.29 -11.91
N PHE A 483 12.17 -18.54 -12.22
CA PHE A 483 12.06 -17.87 -13.51
C PHE A 483 12.38 -18.81 -14.68
N ASN A 484 12.08 -20.11 -14.51
CA ASN A 484 12.54 -21.22 -15.36
C ASN A 484 14.07 -21.44 -15.46
N ARG A 485 14.89 -20.78 -14.63
CA ARG A 485 16.34 -20.98 -14.45
C ARG A 485 16.61 -22.04 -13.38
N SER A 486 17.66 -22.83 -13.56
CA SER A 486 18.13 -23.77 -12.54
C SER A 486 19.02 -23.08 -11.49
N ALA A 487 18.42 -22.11 -10.82
CA ALA A 487 18.30 -22.32 -9.41
C ALA A 487 17.46 -23.57 -9.20
N ASN A 488 18.02 -24.80 -9.25
CA ASN A 488 17.31 -25.82 -8.49
C ASN A 488 17.30 -25.31 -7.09
N ARG A 489 16.25 -25.64 -6.37
CA ARG A 489 16.18 -25.58 -4.93
C ARG A 489 16.95 -24.34 -4.15
N ILE A 490 17.72 -23.33 -4.64
CA ILE A 490 18.28 -22.11 -3.93
C ILE A 490 18.47 -20.87 -4.85
N ALA A 491 18.18 -19.61 -4.44
CA ALA A 491 18.38 -18.38 -5.27
C ALA A 491 18.35 -16.97 -4.64
N ARG A 492 18.66 -15.98 -5.52
CA ARG A 492 18.95 -14.51 -5.46
C ARG A 492 17.85 -13.70 -6.15
N LEU A 493 17.46 -12.51 -5.68
CA LEU A 493 16.87 -11.42 -6.48
C LEU A 493 17.32 -10.05 -5.98
N ASN A 494 16.87 -9.02 -6.67
CA ASN A 494 17.23 -7.62 -6.50
C ASN A 494 16.15 -6.87 -5.71
N TYR A 495 16.35 -5.60 -5.29
CA TYR A 495 15.19 -4.79 -4.91
C TYR A 495 14.27 -4.60 -6.09
N ASP A 496 14.74 -4.93 -7.29
CA ASP A 496 14.03 -5.09 -8.55
C ASP A 496 13.35 -6.43 -8.80
N GLY A 497 13.59 -7.38 -7.93
CA GLY A 497 13.09 -8.72 -8.08
C GLY A 497 13.71 -9.48 -9.24
N SER A 498 14.91 -9.13 -9.72
CA SER A 498 15.63 -9.87 -10.77
C SER A 498 16.91 -10.54 -10.28
N ILE A 499 17.41 -11.51 -11.05
CA ILE A 499 18.74 -12.10 -10.91
C ILE A 499 19.69 -11.73 -12.06
N ASP A 500 20.80 -11.02 -11.78
CA ASP A 500 22.01 -10.83 -12.61
C ASP A 500 23.32 -10.75 -11.75
N ASN A 501 24.51 -11.01 -12.30
CA ASN A 501 25.26 -12.24 -11.94
C ASN A 501 26.54 -12.14 -11.05
N SER A 502 26.62 -11.30 -10.02
CA SER A 502 27.90 -10.97 -9.31
C SER A 502 28.56 -12.06 -8.40
N PHE A 503 28.14 -13.32 -8.56
CA PHE A 503 27.98 -14.49 -7.56
C PHE A 503 28.49 -15.65 -8.61
N VAL A 504 29.04 -16.86 -8.24
CA VAL A 504 29.30 -18.05 -9.17
C VAL A 504 28.96 -19.59 -8.57
N THR A 505 28.29 -20.82 -8.98
CA THR A 505 27.34 -21.69 -9.97
C THR A 505 27.81 -23.23 -10.11
N GLY A 506 26.94 -24.24 -10.41
CA GLY A 506 26.97 -25.59 -9.80
C GLY A 506 25.66 -26.45 -9.80
N THR A 507 25.25 -27.02 -8.64
CA THR A 507 24.33 -28.18 -8.45
C THR A 507 23.48 -28.34 -7.13
N GLY A 508 23.62 -27.56 -6.05
CA GLY A 508 22.64 -27.44 -4.94
C GLY A 508 22.59 -28.12 -3.55
N PHE A 509 21.78 -27.52 -2.62
CA PHE A 509 21.36 -28.07 -1.30
C PHE A 509 20.57 -29.35 -1.52
N ASP A 510 21.14 -30.51 -1.25
CA ASP A 510 20.54 -31.75 -1.70
C ASP A 510 19.17 -32.12 -1.10
N ASN A 511 18.69 -31.52 0.01
CA ASN A 511 17.28 -31.71 0.40
C ASN A 511 16.47 -30.48 0.88
N ASP A 512 15.82 -30.50 2.05
CA ASP A 512 14.70 -29.65 2.49
C ASP A 512 15.04 -28.78 3.70
N VAL A 513 14.62 -27.52 3.74
CA VAL A 513 15.61 -26.55 4.22
C VAL A 513 14.90 -25.33 4.81
N ARG A 514 15.24 -24.88 6.03
CA ARG A 514 14.18 -24.45 6.94
C ARG A 514 14.25 -23.30 8.00
N LYS A 515 15.35 -22.86 8.65
CA LYS A 515 15.57 -21.50 9.25
C LYS A 515 17.07 -20.82 9.03
N ILE A 516 17.50 -19.49 9.03
CA ILE A 516 18.73 -18.63 8.61
C ILE A 516 18.83 -17.21 9.35
N LEU A 517 19.96 -16.41 9.45
CA LEU A 517 20.25 -15.26 10.41
C LEU A 517 21.25 -14.15 10.05
N VAL A 518 21.04 -12.84 10.36
CA VAL A 518 22.09 -11.81 10.14
C VAL A 518 22.67 -10.94 11.33
N LEU A 519 23.95 -10.44 11.28
CA LEU A 519 24.93 -10.06 12.39
C LEU A 519 25.62 -8.67 12.30
N GLU A 520 26.68 -8.32 13.05
CA GLU A 520 27.53 -7.15 12.66
C GLU A 520 28.07 -7.12 11.21
N ASP A 521 28.90 -8.05 10.69
CA ASP A 521 29.87 -7.72 9.59
C ASP A 521 29.69 -8.21 8.10
N ASN A 522 28.91 -9.25 7.75
CA ASN A 522 28.28 -9.55 6.42
C ASN A 522 27.62 -10.89 6.24
N LYS A 523 27.78 -11.80 7.18
CA LYS A 523 28.53 -12.98 6.80
C LYS A 523 27.55 -14.08 6.36
N VAL A 524 27.75 -15.38 6.40
CA VAL A 524 26.60 -16.30 6.27
C VAL A 524 26.77 -17.46 7.22
N LEU A 525 25.70 -18.21 7.39
CA LEU A 525 25.40 -19.10 8.46
C LEU A 525 24.42 -20.17 8.02
N VAL A 526 24.48 -21.42 8.54
CA VAL A 526 23.96 -22.71 7.98
C VAL A 526 23.35 -23.78 8.96
N GLY A 527 22.52 -24.77 8.50
CA GLY A 527 21.68 -25.76 9.22
C GLY A 527 20.44 -26.15 8.42
N GLY A 528 19.88 -27.37 8.53
CA GLY A 528 18.56 -27.85 8.02
C GLY A 528 18.40 -29.34 7.63
N PHE A 529 17.50 -29.74 6.72
CA PHE A 529 17.31 -31.15 6.30
C PHE A 529 18.08 -31.54 5.03
N PHE A 530 19.32 -32.02 5.12
CA PHE A 530 20.21 -32.24 3.96
C PHE A 530 21.04 -33.54 3.98
N ASN A 531 22.10 -33.63 3.15
CA ASN A 531 23.39 -34.34 3.33
C ASN A 531 24.65 -33.63 2.77
N THR A 532 24.64 -32.86 1.66
CA THR A 532 25.89 -32.47 0.95
C THR A 532 25.89 -31.18 0.11
N TYR A 533 27.07 -30.54 0.00
CA TYR A 533 27.29 -29.32 -0.78
C TYR A 533 28.53 -29.35 -1.66
N LYS A 534 28.41 -29.05 -2.94
CA LYS A 534 29.36 -29.45 -4.02
C LYS A 534 29.67 -30.94 -3.94
N GLY A 535 28.77 -31.74 -3.34
CA GLY A 535 29.07 -33.09 -2.86
C GLY A 535 30.05 -33.14 -1.68
N VAL A 536 30.69 -32.03 -1.28
CA VAL A 536 31.40 -31.91 0.00
C VAL A 536 30.37 -32.12 1.10
N ALA A 537 30.53 -33.23 1.82
CA ALA A 537 29.75 -33.49 3.02
C ALA A 537 29.83 -32.25 3.90
N SER A 538 28.68 -31.69 4.18
CA SER A 538 28.44 -30.47 4.93
C SER A 538 27.03 -30.58 5.46
N GLY A 539 26.61 -30.01 6.56
CA GLY A 539 27.25 -29.11 7.48
C GLY A 539 26.79 -28.84 8.94
N ALA A 540 25.70 -29.31 9.54
CA ALA A 540 24.60 -28.54 10.18
C ALA A 540 24.65 -26.99 10.36
N VAL A 541 25.62 -26.36 9.74
CA VAL A 541 26.53 -25.29 10.15
C VAL A 541 27.48 -25.10 8.93
N VAL A 542 28.37 -24.09 8.85
CA VAL A 542 29.72 -24.10 8.16
C VAL A 542 30.58 -22.78 8.12
N ARG A 543 31.31 -22.40 7.05
CA ARG A 543 31.62 -21.00 6.67
C ARG A 543 32.01 -20.85 5.18
N LEU A 544 31.90 -19.67 4.53
CA LEU A 544 32.44 -19.35 3.18
C LEU A 544 32.04 -18.02 2.51
N ASN A 545 32.98 -17.25 1.93
CA ASN A 545 32.97 -15.90 1.31
C ASN A 545 31.64 -15.36 0.69
N SER A 546 31.51 -14.07 0.32
CA SER A 546 30.24 -13.45 -0.17
C SER A 546 29.65 -13.89 -1.53
N ASP A 547 29.88 -15.14 -1.94
CA ASP A 547 30.74 -15.42 -3.07
C ASP A 547 30.53 -16.77 -3.82
N GLY A 548 30.27 -17.94 -3.24
CA GLY A 548 30.27 -18.34 -1.84
C GLY A 548 31.48 -19.10 -1.34
N SER A 549 32.72 -18.69 -1.52
CA SER A 549 33.84 -19.65 -1.36
C SER A 549 34.22 -20.06 0.06
N VAL A 550 34.22 -21.38 0.35
CA VAL A 550 35.07 -21.92 1.44
C VAL A 550 36.52 -21.61 1.11
N ASP A 551 37.41 -21.66 2.11
CA ASP A 551 38.86 -21.47 2.04
C ASP A 551 39.57 -22.53 2.93
N ALA A 552 40.08 -22.22 4.14
CA ALA A 552 40.70 -23.18 5.05
C ALA A 552 40.08 -23.35 6.47
N THR A 553 39.27 -22.42 7.03
CA THR A 553 39.34 -22.22 8.50
C THR A 553 38.20 -22.70 9.42
N PHE A 554 36.92 -22.65 9.06
CA PHE A 554 35.82 -23.13 9.90
C PHE A 554 35.65 -24.68 9.98
N ASN A 555 35.64 -25.32 11.16
CA ASN A 555 35.74 -26.79 11.22
C ASN A 555 34.76 -27.53 12.13
N ALA A 556 33.70 -28.01 11.51
CA ALA A 556 32.71 -28.86 12.10
C ALA A 556 32.39 -30.22 11.42
N LYS A 557 33.28 -31.03 10.81
CA LYS A 557 32.92 -32.43 10.34
C LYS A 557 33.18 -33.55 11.33
N TRP A 558 33.51 -33.19 12.55
CA TRP A 558 32.95 -33.91 13.68
C TRP A 558 31.38 -34.08 13.49
N LEU A 559 30.59 -33.16 12.88
CA LEU A 559 29.10 -33.03 12.90
C LEU A 559 28.24 -33.92 11.93
N LYS A 560 27.47 -34.92 12.43
CA LYS A 560 26.68 -36.04 11.77
C LYS A 560 25.79 -36.84 12.79
N SER A 561 24.99 -37.86 12.40
CA SER A 561 24.05 -38.64 13.29
C SER A 561 24.61 -39.94 13.89
N SER A 562 24.10 -40.38 15.06
CA SER A 562 24.66 -41.45 15.91
C SER A 562 24.21 -42.82 15.45
N THR A 563 23.04 -42.84 14.85
CA THR A 563 22.44 -43.97 14.12
C THR A 563 22.71 -43.89 12.62
N GLY A 564 23.47 -42.90 12.15
CA GLY A 564 23.68 -42.62 10.72
C GLY A 564 22.47 -41.98 10.02
N GLY A 565 21.47 -41.55 10.80
CA GLY A 565 20.26 -40.92 10.30
C GLY A 565 20.43 -39.50 9.73
N SER A 566 19.31 -38.99 9.25
CA SER A 566 19.08 -37.62 8.86
C SER A 566 18.45 -36.86 10.04
N ILE A 567 18.77 -35.58 10.27
CA ILE A 567 18.71 -34.94 11.59
C ILE A 567 18.15 -33.49 11.48
N LEU A 568 17.00 -33.18 12.14
CA LEU A 568 15.85 -32.38 11.62
C LEU A 568 15.35 -31.12 12.41
N ILE A 569 15.50 -29.90 11.87
CA ILE A 569 16.08 -28.72 12.58
C ILE A 569 15.01 -27.60 13.03
N ARG A 570 15.15 -26.36 13.64
CA ARG A 570 14.06 -25.36 14.16
C ARG A 570 13.98 -23.72 13.96
N ASP A 571 14.63 -22.71 14.65
CA ASP A 571 14.87 -21.18 14.39
C ASP A 571 16.03 -20.28 15.04
N ILE A 572 17.04 -20.69 15.84
CA ILE A 572 18.21 -20.01 16.55
C ILE A 572 18.19 -18.48 16.99
N ILE A 573 19.13 -17.95 17.83
CA ILE A 573 19.67 -16.55 17.81
C ILE A 573 21.15 -16.34 18.35
N LEU A 574 21.89 -15.19 18.14
CA LEU A 574 23.26 -14.68 18.57
C LEU A 574 23.38 -13.64 19.75
N LEU A 575 24.26 -13.81 20.73
CA LEU A 575 24.68 -12.93 21.86
C LEU A 575 25.42 -11.62 21.58
N SER A 576 25.31 -10.67 22.51
CA SER A 576 26.38 -9.71 22.87
C SER A 576 27.83 -10.02 22.47
N ASP A 577 28.51 -10.84 23.28
CA ASP A 577 29.94 -11.15 23.30
C ASP A 577 30.30 -12.30 22.34
N GLY A 578 29.32 -12.60 21.50
CA GLY A 578 29.57 -13.34 20.32
C GLY A 578 29.50 -14.84 20.43
N LYS A 579 28.47 -15.42 21.11
CA LYS A 579 28.18 -16.86 21.12
C LYS A 579 26.96 -17.42 20.40
N ILE A 580 27.13 -18.66 19.94
CA ILE A 580 26.21 -19.48 19.13
C ILE A 580 25.52 -20.52 20.02
N LEU A 581 24.29 -20.88 19.68
CA LEU A 581 23.45 -21.94 20.28
C LEU A 581 22.69 -22.70 19.11
N ILE A 582 22.04 -23.90 19.21
CA ILE A 582 21.32 -24.59 18.07
C ILE A 582 19.96 -25.37 18.19
N SER A 583 19.21 -25.63 17.09
CA SER A 583 18.10 -26.65 17.02
C SER A 583 18.01 -27.82 15.96
N VAL A 584 18.41 -29.11 16.14
CA VAL A 584 18.32 -30.35 15.24
C VAL A 584 17.57 -31.64 15.77
N GLU A 585 16.53 -32.28 15.19
CA GLU A 585 16.06 -33.62 15.69
C GLU A 585 16.90 -34.87 15.28
N GLY A 586 17.43 -35.75 16.16
CA GLY A 586 17.96 -37.09 15.82
C GLY A 586 19.42 -37.46 16.22
N TYR A 587 19.97 -36.91 17.31
CA TYR A 587 21.16 -37.43 18.05
C TYR A 587 20.96 -37.16 19.56
N ASP A 588 21.78 -37.79 20.42
CA ASP A 588 22.33 -37.44 21.77
C ASP A 588 22.32 -35.98 22.46
N SER A 589 21.48 -34.98 22.14
CA SER A 589 21.43 -33.65 22.83
C SER A 589 20.29 -32.82 22.30
N ASN A 590 19.58 -31.89 22.96
CA ASN A 590 18.36 -31.28 22.40
C ASN A 590 18.18 -29.73 22.27
N ILE A 591 19.22 -28.99 22.60
CA ILE A 591 19.79 -27.77 22.00
C ILE A 591 21.24 -27.89 22.47
N VAL A 592 22.19 -27.11 21.99
CA VAL A 592 23.52 -27.12 22.61
C VAL A 592 24.29 -25.82 22.31
N ARG A 593 25.58 -25.71 22.68
CA ARG A 593 26.40 -24.49 22.64
C ARG A 593 27.83 -24.58 22.08
N LEU A 594 28.20 -23.52 21.39
CA LEU A 594 29.03 -23.50 20.20
C LEU A 594 30.13 -22.45 20.32
N ASN A 595 31.41 -22.69 19.88
CA ASN A 595 32.63 -21.78 19.95
C ASN A 595 33.12 -20.86 18.76
N SER A 596 33.64 -19.62 18.93
CA SER A 596 33.60 -18.47 17.99
C SER A 596 34.54 -18.52 16.84
N ASP A 597 34.24 -19.52 16.04
CA ASP A 597 34.93 -20.15 14.97
C ASP A 597 34.88 -21.68 15.41
N GLY A 598 34.28 -22.60 14.66
CA GLY A 598 33.40 -23.65 15.24
C GLY A 598 33.72 -24.85 16.20
N SER A 599 34.34 -24.76 17.38
CA SER A 599 34.52 -25.94 18.30
C SER A 599 33.43 -26.23 19.37
N LYS A 600 33.53 -27.43 20.02
CA LYS A 600 32.96 -27.86 21.35
C LYS A 600 33.46 -26.99 22.51
N ASP A 601 33.02 -27.17 23.79
CA ASP A 601 32.88 -26.21 24.96
C ASP A 601 33.66 -26.51 26.36
N ASN A 602 34.25 -25.59 27.21
CA ASN A 602 34.80 -25.75 28.64
C ASN A 602 34.41 -24.85 29.97
N SER A 603 33.31 -24.06 30.09
CA SER A 603 32.26 -23.78 31.19
C SER A 603 30.65 -24.10 31.10
N PHE A 604 29.86 -24.24 29.98
CA PHE A 604 28.54 -25.02 29.63
C PHE A 604 28.33 -26.50 30.00
N ASN A 605 27.16 -27.03 30.39
CA ASN A 605 26.73 -28.45 30.14
C ASN A 605 25.37 -28.69 30.78
N LEU A 606 24.76 -29.83 30.43
CA LEU A 606 23.33 -29.89 30.11
C LEU A 606 22.43 -30.32 31.32
N ASP A 607 21.92 -29.47 32.24
CA ASP A 607 21.02 -29.82 33.40
C ASP A 607 19.47 -30.03 33.12
N THR A 608 18.60 -30.47 34.06
CA THR A 608 17.56 -31.47 33.69
C THR A 608 16.03 -31.20 33.91
N GLN A 609 15.21 -30.56 33.03
CA GLN A 609 14.06 -31.19 32.28
C GLN A 609 13.26 -30.42 31.11
N ILE A 610 13.49 -30.71 29.78
CA ILE A 610 12.79 -30.48 28.44
C ILE A 610 12.86 -31.77 27.52
N SER A 611 11.90 -32.21 26.69
CA SER A 611 11.95 -33.56 26.05
C SER A 611 11.54 -33.93 24.62
N ARG A 612 10.92 -33.13 23.73
CA ARG A 612 10.28 -33.74 22.55
C ARG A 612 9.73 -32.86 21.40
N TYR A 613 10.55 -32.04 20.75
CA TYR A 613 10.26 -31.36 19.44
C TYR A 613 9.47 -30.04 19.47
N GLY A 614 9.97 -28.99 20.10
CA GLY A 614 9.63 -27.61 19.69
C GLY A 614 10.08 -27.26 18.25
N TYR A 615 9.55 -26.19 17.61
CA TYR A 615 10.03 -25.60 16.32
C TYR A 615 10.04 -24.01 16.25
N ASP A 616 11.15 -23.19 16.37
CA ASP A 616 11.35 -21.66 16.38
C ASP A 616 11.55 -20.48 17.54
N ILE A 617 12.34 -19.32 17.47
CA ILE A 617 12.94 -18.40 18.59
C ILE A 617 13.13 -16.77 18.63
N SER A 618 14.20 -16.11 19.23
CA SER A 618 14.59 -14.59 19.37
C SER A 618 15.45 -14.03 20.64
N ALA A 619 16.00 -12.75 20.76
CA ALA A 619 17.21 -12.13 21.53
C ALA A 619 17.19 -11.10 22.78
N GLN A 620 18.02 -11.15 23.88
CA GLN A 620 18.09 -10.10 25.01
C GLN A 620 18.97 -8.84 24.69
N LYS A 621 19.18 -7.88 25.63
CA LYS A 621 20.31 -6.91 25.86
C LYS A 621 20.89 -6.82 27.29
N ASP A 622 20.77 -7.87 28.10
CA ASP A 622 21.33 -7.97 29.48
C ASP A 622 22.20 -9.21 29.85
N GLY A 623 21.76 -10.47 29.71
CA GLY A 623 22.46 -11.63 30.30
C GLY A 623 21.78 -12.99 30.38
N LYS A 624 20.82 -13.33 29.51
CA LYS A 624 19.62 -14.10 29.92
C LYS A 624 18.78 -14.71 28.73
N ILE A 625 17.99 -15.83 28.81
CA ILE A 625 17.16 -16.43 27.67
C ILE A 625 16.20 -17.62 28.06
N LEU A 626 15.56 -18.37 27.10
CA LEU A 626 14.09 -18.48 27.16
C LEU A 626 13.09 -19.62 26.64
N VAL A 627 13.48 -20.62 25.85
CA VAL A 627 13.06 -21.96 25.30
C VAL A 627 11.63 -22.53 24.94
N VAL A 628 11.46 -23.25 23.78
CA VAL A 628 10.47 -24.39 23.53
C VAL A 628 11.20 -25.73 23.54
N GLY A 629 10.41 -26.79 23.66
CA GLY A 629 10.82 -28.14 23.39
C GLY A 629 9.61 -29.05 23.42
N TYR A 630 9.70 -30.14 24.19
CA TYR A 630 8.63 -30.62 25.06
C TYR A 630 9.22 -30.93 26.44
N LYS A 631 8.87 -32.00 27.15
CA LYS A 631 9.40 -32.51 28.46
C LYS A 631 8.76 -33.87 28.77
N GLY A 632 7.66 -34.14 28.06
CA GLY A 632 6.96 -35.39 27.87
C GLY A 632 5.97 -35.07 26.76
N ASN A 633 4.76 -34.61 27.11
CA ASN A 633 3.69 -34.32 26.13
C ASN A 633 2.92 -32.99 26.30
N PHE A 634 3.14 -32.21 27.38
CA PHE A 634 2.34 -30.99 27.66
C PHE A 634 3.00 -29.73 27.10
N GLY A 635 3.07 -28.61 27.84
CA GLY A 635 3.20 -27.31 27.18
C GLY A 635 3.90 -26.11 27.77
N VAL A 636 5.21 -25.92 27.52
CA VAL A 636 6.02 -25.17 28.51
C VAL A 636 7.14 -24.14 28.11
N VAL A 637 6.89 -22.88 27.76
CA VAL A 637 7.91 -21.90 27.29
C VAL A 637 8.95 -21.57 28.37
N LEU A 638 10.25 -21.39 28.13
CA LEU A 638 11.23 -21.65 29.20
C LEU A 638 12.54 -20.89 29.36
N ARG A 639 12.46 -19.93 30.25
CA ARG A 639 13.55 -19.18 30.85
C ARG A 639 14.55 -20.00 31.62
N LEU A 640 15.81 -19.78 31.24
CA LEU A 640 16.97 -20.11 32.05
C LEU A 640 17.81 -18.83 32.24
N LEU A 641 19.12 -18.97 32.37
CA LEU A 641 20.05 -17.85 32.57
C LEU A 641 21.45 -18.05 31.95
N SER A 642 22.54 -17.59 32.53
CA SER A 642 23.88 -17.61 31.91
C SER A 642 24.72 -18.93 31.93
N ASP A 643 24.83 -19.70 33.03
CA ASP A 643 25.80 -20.75 33.42
C ASP A 643 25.70 -22.30 33.03
N GLY A 644 24.75 -23.17 33.45
CA GLY A 644 24.64 -24.59 32.99
C GLY A 644 23.22 -25.23 33.03
N SER A 645 22.19 -24.39 33.18
CA SER A 645 21.09 -24.73 34.08
C SER A 645 19.93 -23.73 34.20
N VAL A 646 19.02 -23.84 35.17
CA VAL A 646 17.77 -23.07 35.16
C VAL A 646 17.70 -21.89 36.10
N ASP A 647 17.18 -20.79 35.58
CA ASP A 647 16.65 -19.67 36.35
C ASP A 647 15.31 -20.09 37.01
N ASN A 648 14.90 -19.45 38.10
CA ASN A 648 13.71 -19.81 38.88
C ASN A 648 12.73 -18.66 39.15
N SER A 649 12.98 -17.36 38.95
CA SER A 649 12.10 -16.30 39.52
C SER A 649 10.55 -16.49 39.33
N PHE A 650 10.09 -17.12 38.25
CA PHE A 650 8.72 -17.13 37.67
C PHE A 650 7.81 -18.18 38.53
N LYS A 651 6.58 -17.94 39.14
CA LYS A 651 5.61 -18.91 39.95
C LYS A 651 4.04 -18.95 39.53
N TYR A 652 3.06 -19.95 39.43
CA TYR A 652 2.71 -21.45 39.65
C TYR A 652 1.25 -22.11 39.26
N ALA A 653 0.90 -22.61 37.99
CA ALA A 653 0.01 -23.77 37.45
C ALA A 653 -1.18 -23.69 36.31
N LEU A 654 -1.03 -23.87 34.93
CA LEU A 654 -2.06 -24.02 33.76
C LEU A 654 -2.37 -25.47 33.15
N ASP A 655 -2.57 -25.70 31.83
CA ASP A 655 -3.21 -26.89 31.14
C ASP A 655 -2.54 -27.61 29.90
N ASN A 656 -3.05 -28.79 29.52
CA ASN A 656 -2.24 -29.99 29.16
C ASN A 656 -2.42 -30.67 27.76
N SER A 657 -2.42 -30.03 26.57
CA SER A 657 -2.52 -30.83 25.30
C SER A 657 -1.98 -30.24 23.96
N THR A 658 -0.84 -29.53 23.92
CA THR A 658 -0.62 -28.37 23.00
C THR A 658 0.75 -28.46 22.12
N MET A 659 1.11 -27.72 21.01
CA MET A 659 2.32 -27.80 20.03
C MET A 659 2.79 -26.54 19.11
N VAL A 660 4.09 -26.17 18.76
CA VAL A 660 4.53 -24.71 18.49
C VAL A 660 5.56 -24.18 17.36
N TYR A 661 5.65 -22.82 17.08
CA TYR A 661 6.43 -21.85 16.15
C TYR A 661 7.25 -20.54 16.67
N PHE A 662 7.43 -19.33 15.97
CA PHE A 662 8.41 -18.15 16.20
C PHE A 662 7.99 -16.65 16.10
N ALA A 663 8.60 -15.75 16.94
CA ALA A 663 8.57 -14.28 16.70
C ALA A 663 9.82 -13.35 16.83
N GLY A 664 10.31 -12.83 17.96
CA GLY A 664 11.07 -11.56 17.86
C GLY A 664 11.11 -10.56 19.01
N LYS A 665 11.11 -9.25 18.66
CA LYS A 665 11.36 -8.11 19.58
C LYS A 665 10.98 -6.72 19.02
N GLN A 666 9.96 -6.04 19.56
CA GLN A 666 9.78 -4.58 19.49
C GLN A 666 10.88 -3.82 20.34
N LEU A 667 10.65 -2.63 20.92
CA LEU A 667 11.63 -1.69 21.46
C LEU A 667 11.76 -1.46 22.99
N ASP A 668 10.98 -2.04 23.90
CA ASP A 668 10.86 -1.53 25.29
C ASP A 668 10.92 -2.55 26.45
N ASP A 669 11.38 -3.74 26.09
CA ASP A 669 12.07 -4.71 26.93
C ASP A 669 11.20 -5.73 27.61
N LYS A 670 10.42 -6.41 26.77
CA LYS A 670 9.28 -7.25 27.09
C LYS A 670 8.85 -8.16 25.87
N LEU A 671 8.24 -9.39 25.79
CA LEU A 671 7.93 -10.27 24.59
C LEU A 671 7.11 -11.68 24.73
N LEU A 672 6.56 -12.48 23.75
CA LEU A 672 5.14 -12.80 23.30
C LEU A 672 4.55 -14.33 23.00
N ILE A 673 4.23 -15.31 23.91
CA ILE A 673 3.87 -16.81 23.75
C ILE A 673 2.53 -17.47 23.21
N THR A 674 2.43 -18.46 22.28
CA THR A 674 1.19 -18.66 21.43
C THR A 674 0.53 -20.06 21.05
N GLY A 675 -0.42 -20.74 21.77
CA GLY A 675 -1.16 -21.94 21.21
C GLY A 675 -2.00 -23.06 21.92
N TYR A 676 -2.73 -23.91 21.12
CA TYR A 676 -3.92 -24.79 21.49
C TYR A 676 -3.74 -26.31 21.74
N GLN A 677 -4.77 -26.95 22.33
CA GLN A 677 -4.86 -28.25 23.05
C GLN A 677 -5.53 -29.46 22.34
N ASN A 678 -5.10 -29.91 21.16
CA ASN A 678 -5.47 -31.18 20.44
C ASN A 678 -6.89 -31.81 20.44
N LYS A 679 -7.93 -31.18 21.01
CA LYS A 679 -9.30 -31.70 21.14
C LYS A 679 -10.30 -31.07 20.14
N ASN A 680 -10.34 -31.58 18.91
CA ASN A 680 -11.49 -31.57 17.99
C ASN A 680 -12.13 -30.24 17.50
N THR A 681 -11.97 -29.07 18.13
CA THR A 681 -12.69 -27.83 17.74
C THR A 681 -11.86 -26.77 17.00
N LYS A 682 -10.58 -27.06 16.72
CA LYS A 682 -9.54 -26.14 16.21
C LYS A 682 -9.85 -24.62 16.30
N SER A 683 -9.64 -23.98 17.45
CA SER A 683 -10.02 -22.57 17.78
C SER A 683 -8.80 -21.75 18.28
N ASN A 684 -8.58 -20.41 18.09
CA ASN A 684 -7.27 -19.68 18.38
C ASN A 684 -7.10 -18.48 19.39
N PHE A 685 -5.85 -17.97 19.68
CA PHE A 685 -5.42 -17.20 20.93
C PHE A 685 -4.48 -15.97 20.73
N PHE A 686 -4.28 -15.05 21.72
CA PHE A 686 -3.15 -14.07 21.91
C PHE A 686 -3.29 -13.21 23.21
N ALA A 687 -2.25 -12.92 24.03
CA ALA A 687 -2.22 -12.15 25.32
C ALA A 687 -0.85 -12.04 26.08
N ARG A 688 -0.02 -10.99 25.79
CA ARG A 688 1.24 -10.37 26.38
C ARG A 688 2.56 -11.16 26.84
N LEU A 689 2.74 -11.57 28.13
CA LEU A 689 3.88 -11.85 29.10
C LEU A 689 4.53 -10.62 29.87
N ASN A 690 5.65 -10.66 30.65
CA ASN A 690 6.19 -9.41 31.33
C ASN A 690 7.69 -9.08 31.56
N LEU A 691 8.02 -7.80 31.83
CA LEU A 691 9.37 -7.29 32.22
C LEU A 691 9.99 -8.29 33.17
N ASP A 692 9.07 -8.67 34.04
CA ASP A 692 9.10 -9.72 34.96
C ASP A 692 8.55 -11.04 34.32
N GLY A 693 7.25 -11.29 34.01
CA GLY A 693 6.89 -12.42 33.08
C GLY A 693 5.46 -12.87 32.57
N SER A 694 4.32 -12.41 33.08
CA SER A 694 2.87 -12.72 32.87
C SER A 694 2.01 -11.45 32.61
N LEU A 695 0.75 -11.21 33.08
CA LEU A 695 -0.38 -10.33 32.56
C LEU A 695 -0.27 -8.75 32.50
N ASP A 696 -1.10 -7.98 31.74
CA ASP A 696 -1.11 -6.46 31.52
C ASP A 696 -2.51 -6.06 31.85
N GLU A 697 -2.66 -4.94 32.52
CA GLU A 697 -3.95 -4.31 32.64
C GLU A 697 -4.16 -3.15 31.64
N SER A 698 -3.32 -3.00 30.58
CA SER A 698 -3.54 -2.03 29.47
C SER A 698 -3.34 -2.45 27.96
N PHE A 699 -4.29 -3.23 27.43
CA PHE A 699 -4.67 -3.85 26.12
C PHE A 699 -5.61 -5.14 26.15
N ASN A 700 -6.95 -5.05 26.38
CA ASN A 700 -7.91 -6.20 26.47
C ASN A 700 -8.24 -7.02 25.22
N SER A 701 -8.93 -8.14 25.44
CA SER A 701 -9.57 -8.96 24.41
C SER A 701 -11.13 -8.84 24.36
N SER A 702 -11.75 -8.27 23.29
CA SER A 702 -13.21 -8.22 22.97
C SER A 702 -13.65 -8.25 21.45
N PHE A 703 -13.70 -9.43 20.77
CA PHE A 703 -14.12 -9.76 19.36
C PHE A 703 -14.88 -11.11 19.15
N ASN A 704 -14.21 -12.22 18.69
CA ASN A 704 -14.79 -13.55 18.38
C ASN A 704 -13.81 -14.75 18.22
N ILE A 705 -14.27 -15.96 18.56
CA ILE A 705 -13.53 -17.26 18.49
C ILE A 705 -14.08 -18.33 17.49
N SER A 706 -14.97 -17.97 16.55
CA SER A 706 -15.84 -18.93 15.86
C SER A 706 -15.61 -19.21 14.37
N GLU A 707 -14.85 -18.41 13.65
CA GLU A 707 -15.02 -18.18 12.21
C GLU A 707 -13.67 -18.41 11.45
N ILE A 708 -12.88 -19.50 11.69
CA ILE A 708 -11.51 -19.76 11.09
C ILE A 708 -11.17 -21.23 10.73
N ASN A 709 -10.23 -21.41 9.78
CA ASN A 709 -9.62 -22.68 9.36
C ASN A 709 -8.18 -23.07 9.87
N TYR A 710 -7.09 -22.28 9.81
CA TYR A 710 -5.72 -22.77 10.20
C TYR A 710 -4.73 -21.70 10.76
N SER A 711 -3.43 -21.72 10.40
CA SER A 711 -2.23 -21.35 11.16
C SER A 711 -1.02 -20.64 10.52
N GLY A 712 -1.16 -19.46 9.95
CA GLY A 712 -0.12 -18.44 9.79
C GLY A 712 0.01 -17.48 11.02
N GLU A 713 0.45 -16.21 10.85
CA GLU A 713 1.70 -15.73 11.50
C GLU A 713 1.89 -14.27 12.16
N VAL A 714 2.72 -14.11 13.27
CA VAL A 714 3.36 -13.01 14.19
C VAL A 714 4.94 -12.75 14.96
N VAL A 715 6.30 -12.65 14.53
CA VAL A 715 7.65 -11.70 14.47
C VAL A 715 7.95 -10.09 14.79
N THR A 716 8.68 -9.15 14.06
CA THR A 716 9.50 -7.92 14.62
C THR A 716 9.62 -6.49 13.89
N GLN A 717 9.72 -5.26 14.57
CA GLN A 717 10.43 -3.91 14.24
C GLN A 717 10.44 -2.71 15.31
N SER A 718 10.29 -1.38 14.95
CA SER A 718 11.16 -0.21 15.30
C SER A 718 10.54 1.06 15.97
N ASN A 719 9.31 1.01 16.48
CA ASN A 719 8.60 2.17 17.06
C ASN A 719 7.38 1.97 18.02
N GLY A 720 6.72 0.81 17.94
CA GLY A 720 5.33 0.54 18.36
C GLY A 720 4.31 0.12 17.26
N LYS A 721 4.67 -0.22 16.01
CA LYS A 721 3.77 -0.58 14.88
C LYS A 721 3.86 -2.10 14.47
N LEU A 722 3.57 -3.12 15.29
CA LEU A 722 3.63 -4.58 14.89
C LEU A 722 2.89 -4.93 13.56
N ILE A 723 2.92 -6.13 12.93
CA ILE A 723 2.01 -6.58 11.81
C ILE A 723 1.46 -8.08 11.91
N TYR A 724 0.37 -8.82 11.47
CA TYR A 724 -0.98 -8.88 10.76
C TYR A 724 -1.31 -10.21 9.94
N PHE A 725 -0.55 -11.35 9.87
CA PHE A 725 -0.55 -12.37 8.75
C PHE A 725 -1.48 -13.63 8.81
N GLY A 726 -2.45 -13.91 7.91
CA GLY A 726 -3.21 -15.19 7.82
C GLY A 726 -4.07 -15.71 6.65
N THR A 727 -5.21 -16.44 6.79
CA THR A 727 -6.04 -16.92 5.63
C THR A 727 -7.57 -17.12 5.82
N PHE A 728 -8.37 -16.09 5.48
CA PHE A 728 -9.76 -15.88 5.91
C PHE A 728 -10.91 -16.19 4.91
N GLU A 729 -12.11 -15.96 5.44
CA GLU A 729 -13.51 -15.98 4.96
C GLU A 729 -14.28 -14.86 5.68
N ASN A 730 -14.23 -14.77 7.03
CA ASN A 730 -15.33 -14.19 7.81
C ASN A 730 -15.17 -13.55 9.23
N TYR A 731 -14.41 -12.44 9.44
CA TYR A 731 -14.52 -11.49 10.60
C TYR A 731 -15.91 -10.87 10.93
N MET A 732 -17.08 -11.54 10.79
CA MET A 732 -18.48 -11.12 11.11
C MET A 732 -19.52 -11.83 10.23
N GLY A 733 -19.23 -11.70 8.94
CA GLY A 733 -20.20 -11.41 7.89
C GLY A 733 -19.91 -10.24 6.91
N VAL A 734 -18.69 -9.69 6.73
CA VAL A 734 -18.39 -8.67 5.67
C VAL A 734 -17.05 -8.88 4.90
N PRO A 735 -16.84 -9.96 4.10
CA PRO A 735 -15.52 -10.57 3.74
C PRO A 735 -14.41 -9.59 3.31
N ALA A 736 -13.13 -9.96 3.38
CA ALA A 736 -11.99 -9.07 3.04
C ALA A 736 -10.81 -9.73 2.33
N GLY A 737 -9.58 -9.53 2.80
CA GLY A 737 -8.41 -9.78 1.98
C GLY A 737 -7.11 -9.89 2.78
N GLY A 738 -6.03 -10.14 2.09
CA GLY A 738 -4.89 -10.79 2.67
C GLY A 738 -3.89 -9.91 3.33
N PHE A 739 -4.35 -8.90 4.10
CA PHE A 739 -3.58 -7.86 4.81
C PHE A 739 -4.39 -6.63 5.12
N ILE A 740 -4.36 -6.10 6.35
CA ILE A 740 -4.84 -4.81 6.84
C ILE A 740 -3.71 -4.38 7.95
N ARG A 741 -3.25 -3.10 8.21
CA ARG A 741 -2.21 -2.56 9.21
C ARG A 741 -2.54 -1.54 10.42
N LEU A 742 -2.27 -1.87 11.72
CA LEU A 742 -2.90 -1.57 13.08
C LEU A 742 -2.86 -0.16 13.83
N LEU A 743 -3.34 1.03 13.36
CA LEU A 743 -3.25 2.40 14.03
C LEU A 743 -2.76 2.57 15.49
N GLY A 744 -1.80 3.45 15.77
CA GLY A 744 -1.36 3.71 17.15
C GLY A 744 -2.08 4.75 18.00
N GLN A 745 -3.05 5.51 17.45
CA GLN A 745 -3.47 6.79 18.04
C GLN A 745 -4.99 7.06 18.00
N ASP A 746 -5.39 8.08 18.76
CA ASP A 746 -6.75 8.34 19.26
C ASP A 746 -7.45 9.52 18.53
N TYR A 747 -7.69 9.36 17.23
CA TYR A 747 -8.39 10.34 16.39
C TYR A 747 -9.84 10.62 16.83
N LYS A 748 -10.34 11.81 16.47
CA LYS A 748 -11.71 12.27 16.73
C LYS A 748 -12.38 12.72 15.43
N PHE A 749 -13.71 12.64 15.39
CA PHE A 749 -14.48 12.79 14.16
C PHE A 749 -15.59 13.84 14.32
N VAL A 750 -15.85 14.60 13.25
CA VAL A 750 -17.08 15.39 13.07
C VAL A 750 -17.79 14.89 11.81
N GLN A 751 -19.11 14.73 11.87
CA GLN A 751 -19.92 14.23 10.76
C GLN A 751 -21.22 15.04 10.65
N GLY A 752 -21.80 15.11 9.47
CA GLY A 752 -23.09 15.75 9.28
C GLY A 752 -23.63 15.68 7.87
N GLN A 753 -24.83 16.23 7.71
CA GLN A 753 -25.51 16.42 6.43
C GLN A 753 -25.85 17.91 6.24
N ASN A 754 -25.78 18.35 4.99
CA ASN A 754 -26.17 19.69 4.57
C ASN A 754 -27.51 19.58 3.84
N ARG A 755 -28.52 20.35 4.27
CA ARG A 755 -29.88 20.28 3.69
C ARG A 755 -30.47 21.66 3.46
N LEU A 756 -31.30 21.76 2.43
CA LEU A 756 -32.09 22.93 2.09
C LEU A 756 -33.49 22.75 2.66
N ASP A 757 -33.75 23.41 3.78
CA ASP A 757 -35.07 23.55 4.40
C ASP A 757 -35.91 24.53 3.56
N LEU A 758 -36.95 24.00 2.93
CA LEU A 758 -37.82 24.71 1.99
C LEU A 758 -39.17 25.10 2.60
N ASP A 759 -39.66 24.39 3.62
CA ASP A 759 -40.94 24.67 4.28
C ASP A 759 -40.79 25.43 5.63
N ASN A 760 -39.55 25.62 6.07
CA ASN A 760 -39.11 26.25 7.33
C ASN A 760 -39.47 25.42 8.58
N ASN A 761 -39.50 24.08 8.46
CA ASN A 761 -39.71 23.17 9.60
C ASN A 761 -38.41 22.89 10.40
N GLY A 762 -37.23 23.09 9.80
CA GLY A 762 -35.92 22.84 10.39
C GLY A 762 -35.27 21.51 9.95
N CYS A 763 -34.54 21.57 8.83
CA CYS A 763 -33.74 20.50 8.19
C CYS A 763 -33.86 19.08 8.77
N ASP A 764 -34.85 18.33 8.31
CA ASP A 764 -35.04 16.92 8.64
C ASP A 764 -34.61 15.96 7.50
N LEU A 765 -34.87 14.66 7.64
CA LEU A 765 -34.44 13.66 6.64
C LEU A 765 -35.21 13.72 5.31
N ASN A 766 -36.33 14.45 5.25
CA ASN A 766 -37.15 14.67 4.06
C ASN A 766 -36.66 15.87 3.23
N ASP A 767 -35.94 16.82 3.83
CA ASP A 767 -35.45 18.02 3.15
C ASP A 767 -34.40 17.72 2.06
N VAL A 768 -34.34 18.59 1.05
CA VAL A 768 -33.49 18.38 -0.13
C VAL A 768 -32.01 18.46 0.26
N PRO A 769 -31.16 17.45 -0.02
CA PRO A 769 -29.73 17.53 0.30
C PRO A 769 -29.04 18.66 -0.46
N PHE A 770 -28.37 19.55 0.26
CA PHE A 770 -27.62 20.68 -0.31
C PHE A 770 -26.28 20.16 -0.84
N LYS A 771 -26.21 20.01 -2.17
CA LYS A 771 -25.10 19.36 -2.87
C LYS A 771 -23.87 20.26 -2.96
N ASN A 772 -22.68 19.65 -2.98
CA ASN A 772 -21.42 20.31 -3.35
C ASN A 772 -21.10 21.57 -2.51
N LEU A 773 -21.49 21.61 -1.23
CA LEU A 773 -21.22 22.74 -0.34
C LEU A 773 -19.72 22.77 -0.01
N LYS A 774 -19.07 23.93 -0.18
CA LYS A 774 -17.68 24.12 0.25
C LYS A 774 -17.63 24.39 1.75
N MET A 775 -16.64 23.81 2.42
CA MET A 775 -16.43 23.84 3.87
C MET A 775 -15.00 24.32 4.13
N ASN A 776 -14.81 25.47 4.79
CA ASN A 776 -13.51 25.92 5.27
C ASN A 776 -13.30 25.40 6.70
N ILE A 777 -12.07 24.96 7.00
CA ILE A 777 -11.69 24.35 8.28
C ILE A 777 -10.49 25.11 8.84
N GLN A 778 -10.57 25.56 10.10
CA GLN A 778 -9.46 26.17 10.83
C GLN A 778 -9.10 25.30 12.04
N SER A 779 -7.81 24.97 12.15
CA SER A 779 -7.22 24.15 13.22
C SER A 779 -6.03 24.88 13.83
N GLY A 780 -6.30 25.69 14.87
CA GLY A 780 -5.32 26.63 15.41
C GLY A 780 -4.89 27.66 14.35
N THR A 781 -3.64 27.57 13.91
CA THR A 781 -3.04 28.41 12.85
C THR A 781 -3.17 27.83 11.44
N SER A 782 -3.61 26.59 11.29
CA SER A 782 -3.69 25.90 10.00
C SER A 782 -5.09 26.01 9.39
N THR A 783 -5.18 26.13 8.07
CA THR A 783 -6.44 26.22 7.31
C THR A 783 -6.48 25.23 6.15
N SER A 784 -7.62 24.57 5.96
CA SER A 784 -7.91 23.69 4.81
C SER A 784 -9.36 23.86 4.35
N SER A 785 -9.76 23.19 3.26
CA SER A 785 -11.16 23.18 2.82
C SER A 785 -11.55 21.86 2.14
N LEU A 786 -12.83 21.50 2.25
CA LEU A 786 -13.46 20.32 1.66
C LEU A 786 -14.71 20.74 0.86
N ILE A 787 -15.14 19.95 -0.12
CA ILE A 787 -16.43 20.11 -0.80
C ILE A 787 -17.26 18.84 -0.52
N THR A 788 -18.50 18.99 -0.08
CA THR A 788 -19.37 17.85 0.26
C THR A 788 -19.86 17.12 -0.98
N ASN A 789 -20.31 15.88 -0.84
CA ASN A 789 -20.75 15.09 -1.99
C ASN A 789 -22.12 15.56 -2.55
N THR A 790 -22.55 14.92 -3.64
CA THR A 790 -23.85 15.13 -4.30
C THR A 790 -25.06 14.64 -3.49
N THR A 791 -24.84 14.10 -2.28
CA THR A 791 -25.89 13.73 -1.31
C THR A 791 -25.86 14.61 -0.05
N GLY A 792 -25.11 15.72 -0.06
CA GLY A 792 -24.99 16.66 1.07
C GLY A 792 -24.23 16.13 2.30
N ASN A 793 -23.69 14.91 2.26
CA ASN A 793 -23.06 14.26 3.42
C ASN A 793 -21.57 14.65 3.54
N TYR A 794 -21.07 14.73 4.78
CA TYR A 794 -19.65 14.94 5.04
C TYR A 794 -19.15 14.25 6.32
N THR A 795 -17.83 14.08 6.40
CA THR A 795 -17.09 13.58 7.57
C THR A 795 -15.70 14.22 7.56
N MET A 796 -15.21 14.61 8.73
CA MET A 796 -13.92 15.25 8.93
C MET A 796 -13.21 14.64 10.14
N THR A 797 -11.88 14.55 10.07
CA THR A 797 -11.03 13.95 11.10
C THR A 797 -10.15 15.00 11.77
N PHE A 798 -10.01 14.87 13.08
CA PHE A 798 -9.27 15.80 13.93
C PHE A 798 -8.42 15.06 14.96
N LEU A 799 -7.38 15.75 15.43
CA LEU A 799 -6.61 15.35 16.61
C LEU A 799 -7.25 15.94 17.87
N LYS A 800 -6.58 15.76 19.02
CA LYS A 800 -6.83 16.60 20.20
C LYS A 800 -6.56 18.08 19.85
N GLY A 801 -7.53 18.95 20.09
CA GLY A 801 -7.44 20.38 19.82
C GLY A 801 -8.81 21.02 19.59
N THR A 802 -8.80 22.34 19.39
CA THR A 802 -9.97 23.14 19.04
C THR A 802 -10.00 23.39 17.54
N HIS A 803 -11.13 23.08 16.89
CA HIS A 803 -11.29 23.10 15.44
C HIS A 803 -12.60 23.82 15.07
N THR A 804 -12.54 24.78 14.15
CA THR A 804 -13.68 25.57 13.66
C THR A 804 -13.97 25.23 12.21
N ILE A 805 -15.25 25.00 11.88
CA ILE A 805 -15.72 24.60 10.56
C ILE A 805 -16.78 25.59 10.09
N THR A 806 -16.57 26.18 8.91
CA THR A 806 -17.37 27.28 8.36
C THR A 806 -17.76 26.97 6.92
N PRO A 807 -19.06 26.79 6.61
CA PRO A 807 -19.54 26.56 5.25
C PRO A 807 -19.42 27.81 4.36
N VAL A 808 -19.36 27.60 3.05
CA VAL A 808 -19.19 28.63 2.01
C VAL A 808 -20.14 28.34 0.85
N LEU A 809 -21.10 29.25 0.63
CA LEU A 809 -22.10 29.19 -0.42
C LEU A 809 -21.58 29.79 -1.73
N GLU A 810 -22.00 29.25 -2.88
CA GLU A 810 -21.72 29.83 -4.23
C GLU A 810 -22.35 31.22 -4.37
N ASN A 811 -23.63 31.34 -3.99
CA ASN A 811 -24.42 32.57 -3.99
C ASN A 811 -24.83 32.93 -2.55
N PRO A 812 -23.95 33.54 -1.72
CA PRO A 812 -24.19 33.81 -0.30
C PRO A 812 -25.26 34.88 -0.02
N SER A 813 -25.78 35.54 -1.06
CA SER A 813 -26.96 36.41 -0.98
C SER A 813 -28.29 35.64 -1.01
N TYR A 814 -28.34 34.49 -1.67
CA TYR A 814 -29.59 33.76 -1.95
C TYR A 814 -30.05 32.83 -0.81
N PHE A 815 -29.14 32.51 0.11
CA PHE A 815 -29.36 31.51 1.16
C PHE A 815 -28.78 31.96 2.50
N ASN A 816 -29.50 31.68 3.59
CA ASN A 816 -29.01 31.76 4.95
C ASN A 816 -28.52 30.37 5.39
N ILE A 817 -27.61 30.31 6.38
CA ILE A 817 -27.08 29.04 6.90
C ILE A 817 -27.00 29.02 8.43
N SER A 818 -27.41 27.91 9.04
CA SER A 818 -27.57 27.75 10.47
C SER A 818 -26.96 26.41 10.94
N PRO A 819 -26.01 26.41 11.90
CA PRO A 819 -25.30 27.58 12.40
C PRO A 819 -24.36 28.17 11.31
N ALA A 820 -23.89 29.41 11.50
CA ALA A 820 -22.92 30.03 10.59
C ALA A 820 -21.53 29.34 10.63
N SER A 821 -21.23 28.61 11.70
CA SER A 821 -20.05 27.76 11.86
C SER A 821 -20.23 26.82 13.06
N TYR A 822 -19.56 25.67 13.07
CA TYR A 822 -19.32 24.89 14.28
C TYR A 822 -17.92 25.15 14.83
N THR A 823 -17.75 25.03 16.14
CA THR A 823 -16.43 24.83 16.76
C THR A 823 -16.54 23.63 17.69
N VAL A 824 -15.57 22.73 17.61
CA VAL A 824 -15.45 21.55 18.48
C VAL A 824 -14.13 21.59 19.24
N ASP A 825 -14.12 21.16 20.49
CA ASP A 825 -12.90 21.02 21.29
C ASP A 825 -12.72 19.59 21.79
N PHE A 826 -11.66 18.93 21.32
CA PHE A 826 -11.35 17.55 21.69
C PHE A 826 -10.20 17.48 22.70
N PRO A 827 -10.32 16.71 23.79
CA PRO A 827 -11.32 15.67 24.06
C PRO A 827 -12.49 16.14 24.96
N ALA A 828 -12.85 17.44 24.97
CA ALA A 828 -13.97 17.93 25.78
C ALA A 828 -15.33 17.49 25.23
N GLU A 829 -15.46 17.35 23.91
CA GLU A 829 -16.64 16.80 23.24
C GLU A 829 -16.49 15.30 22.87
N ALA A 830 -17.64 14.63 22.76
CA ALA A 830 -17.74 13.23 22.36
C ALA A 830 -17.46 13.07 20.84
N SER A 831 -16.95 11.89 20.47
CA SER A 831 -16.60 11.54 19.09
C SER A 831 -17.24 10.20 18.70
N PRO A 832 -17.88 10.07 17.52
CA PRO A 832 -18.09 11.12 16.51
C PRO A 832 -19.06 12.21 16.99
N ARG A 833 -18.77 13.45 16.61
CA ARG A 833 -19.62 14.61 16.85
C ARG A 833 -20.52 14.85 15.64
N ILE A 834 -21.82 14.68 15.81
CA ILE A 834 -22.80 15.02 14.77
C ILE A 834 -23.07 16.53 14.79
N SER A 835 -23.05 17.15 13.61
CA SER A 835 -23.10 18.59 13.37
C SER A 835 -23.66 18.86 11.97
N ASP A 836 -24.96 19.04 11.83
CA ASP A 836 -25.62 19.25 10.54
C ASP A 836 -25.72 20.75 10.19
N PHE A 837 -25.55 21.12 8.93
CA PHE A 837 -25.77 22.51 8.49
C PHE A 837 -27.10 22.63 7.78
N CYS A 838 -27.95 23.52 8.30
CA CYS A 838 -29.25 23.81 7.71
C CYS A 838 -29.20 25.08 6.87
N ILE A 839 -29.59 24.98 5.60
CA ILE A 839 -29.65 26.09 4.65
C ILE A 839 -31.13 26.45 4.46
N THR A 840 -31.45 27.75 4.50
CA THR A 840 -32.80 28.25 4.18
C THR A 840 -32.74 29.32 3.10
N ALA A 841 -33.82 29.50 2.34
CA ALA A 841 -33.91 30.55 1.33
C ALA A 841 -33.83 31.95 1.99
N ASN A 842 -32.95 32.81 1.49
CA ASN A 842 -32.93 34.23 1.85
C ASN A 842 -33.66 35.02 0.76
N GLY A 843 -34.87 35.51 1.01
CA GLY A 843 -35.65 36.22 -0.01
C GLY A 843 -36.04 35.35 -1.22
N VAL A 844 -36.26 35.99 -2.37
CA VAL A 844 -36.78 35.37 -3.60
C VAL A 844 -35.83 35.69 -4.75
N HIS A 845 -35.02 34.71 -5.14
CA HIS A 845 -33.97 34.88 -6.16
C HIS A 845 -34.14 33.82 -7.27
N PRO A 846 -34.66 34.19 -8.45
CA PRO A 846 -34.70 33.34 -9.65
C PRO A 846 -33.35 33.42 -10.39
N ASP A 847 -32.68 32.28 -10.60
CA ASP A 847 -31.42 32.20 -11.35
C ASP A 847 -31.29 30.81 -12.00
N LEU A 848 -31.14 30.77 -13.32
CA LEU A 848 -30.97 29.57 -14.15
C LEU A 848 -29.64 29.60 -14.89
N GLU A 849 -28.95 28.46 -14.95
CA GLU A 849 -27.71 28.30 -15.72
C GLU A 849 -27.89 27.24 -16.80
N ILE A 850 -27.32 27.46 -18.00
CA ILE A 850 -27.29 26.50 -19.10
C ILE A 850 -25.86 26.32 -19.65
N SER A 851 -25.53 25.12 -20.09
CA SER A 851 -24.30 24.81 -20.82
C SER A 851 -24.55 23.74 -21.88
N ILE A 852 -23.79 23.77 -22.97
CA ILE A 852 -23.77 22.70 -23.99
C ILE A 852 -22.38 22.05 -24.03
N LEU A 853 -22.39 20.72 -24.09
CA LEU A 853 -21.23 19.84 -23.96
C LEU A 853 -21.18 18.88 -25.15
N PRO A 854 -20.10 18.82 -25.95
CA PRO A 854 -19.94 17.81 -26.99
C PRO A 854 -19.57 16.46 -26.39
N LEU A 855 -20.40 15.43 -26.57
CA LEU A 855 -20.13 14.09 -26.05
C LEU A 855 -19.15 13.33 -26.97
N THR A 856 -19.29 13.48 -28.28
CA THR A 856 -18.33 12.97 -29.28
C THR A 856 -17.71 14.14 -30.06
N VAL A 857 -16.74 13.84 -30.93
CA VAL A 857 -16.16 14.82 -31.86
C VAL A 857 -16.99 14.93 -33.15
N ALA A 858 -17.18 16.16 -33.65
CA ALA A 858 -17.80 16.38 -34.95
C ALA A 858 -16.84 15.98 -36.09
N ARG A 859 -17.26 15.07 -36.96
CA ARG A 859 -16.50 14.57 -38.12
C ARG A 859 -17.39 14.60 -39.38
N PRO A 860 -16.89 14.97 -40.56
CA PRO A 860 -17.72 15.04 -41.77
C PRO A 860 -18.30 13.66 -42.15
N GLY A 861 -19.62 13.57 -42.30
CA GLY A 861 -20.36 12.36 -42.64
C GLY A 861 -20.68 11.44 -41.46
N PHE A 862 -20.62 11.93 -40.22
CA PHE A 862 -20.85 11.14 -39.00
C PHE A 862 -21.73 11.86 -37.98
N ASP A 863 -22.34 11.08 -37.08
CA ASP A 863 -23.12 11.58 -35.96
C ASP A 863 -22.24 12.19 -34.86
N ALA A 864 -22.57 13.42 -34.48
CA ALA A 864 -22.04 14.13 -33.33
C ALA A 864 -23.08 14.12 -32.20
N LYS A 865 -22.73 13.52 -31.07
CA LYS A 865 -23.55 13.45 -29.85
C LYS A 865 -23.23 14.66 -28.97
N TYR A 866 -24.25 15.27 -28.37
CA TYR A 866 -24.15 16.45 -27.51
C TYR A 866 -25.04 16.31 -26.27
N LYS A 867 -24.78 17.12 -25.25
CA LYS A 867 -25.61 17.25 -24.05
C LYS A 867 -25.80 18.72 -23.68
N ILE A 868 -27.03 19.13 -23.43
CA ILE A 868 -27.36 20.36 -22.70
C ILE A 868 -27.48 20.01 -21.22
N VAL A 869 -26.80 20.76 -20.37
CA VAL A 869 -26.91 20.70 -18.91
C VAL A 869 -27.54 22.00 -18.44
N TYR A 870 -28.53 21.92 -17.56
CA TYR A 870 -29.19 23.12 -17.03
C TYR A 870 -29.52 22.97 -15.55
N SER A 871 -29.31 24.04 -14.80
CA SER A 871 -29.39 24.05 -13.33
C SER A 871 -30.19 25.23 -12.81
N ASN A 872 -30.85 25.05 -11.67
CA ASN A 872 -31.42 26.16 -10.90
C ASN A 872 -30.42 26.59 -9.82
N LYS A 873 -29.83 27.77 -10.01
CA LYS A 873 -28.89 28.44 -9.10
C LYS A 873 -29.60 29.34 -8.09
N GLY A 874 -30.88 29.62 -8.32
CA GLY A 874 -31.75 30.40 -7.46
C GLY A 874 -32.35 29.59 -6.31
N ASN A 875 -33.24 30.24 -5.55
CA ASN A 875 -33.88 29.66 -4.36
C ASN A 875 -35.39 29.39 -4.52
N GLN A 876 -35.94 29.54 -5.73
CA GLN A 876 -37.34 29.26 -6.08
C GLN A 876 -37.43 28.10 -7.09
N PRO A 877 -38.45 27.22 -7.05
CA PRO A 877 -38.69 26.27 -8.14
C PRO A 877 -39.08 26.99 -9.45
N LEU A 878 -38.40 26.67 -10.55
CA LEU A 878 -38.57 27.36 -11.85
C LEU A 878 -39.09 26.42 -12.95
N SER A 879 -39.83 27.00 -13.89
CA SER A 879 -40.40 26.33 -15.06
C SER A 879 -40.24 27.22 -16.28
N GLY A 880 -40.03 26.63 -17.46
CA GLY A 880 -39.69 27.42 -18.64
C GLY A 880 -39.31 26.61 -19.87
N THR A 881 -38.57 27.24 -20.77
CA THR A 881 -38.20 26.70 -22.09
C THR A 881 -36.71 26.84 -22.34
N ILE A 882 -36.11 25.76 -22.83
CA ILE A 882 -34.78 25.69 -23.41
C ILE A 882 -34.91 25.73 -24.93
N SER A 883 -34.03 26.44 -25.60
CA SER A 883 -33.93 26.47 -27.06
C SER A 883 -32.48 26.29 -27.50
N LEU A 884 -32.25 25.47 -28.52
CA LEU A 884 -30.98 25.31 -29.19
C LEU A 884 -31.10 25.81 -30.63
N ASN A 885 -30.30 26.79 -30.99
CA ASN A 885 -30.09 27.21 -32.37
C ASN A 885 -28.87 26.48 -32.95
N PHE A 886 -28.99 26.01 -34.19
CA PHE A 886 -27.96 25.30 -34.95
C PHE A 886 -28.12 25.59 -36.45
N ASP A 887 -27.27 25.02 -37.32
CA ASP A 887 -27.38 25.17 -38.78
C ASP A 887 -27.79 23.84 -39.44
N ASP A 888 -29.09 23.75 -39.73
CA ASP A 888 -29.82 22.63 -40.35
C ASP A 888 -29.43 22.43 -41.83
N THR A 889 -28.58 23.30 -42.41
CA THR A 889 -28.05 23.12 -43.77
C THR A 889 -26.74 22.33 -43.80
N ILE A 890 -26.02 22.26 -42.67
CA ILE A 890 -24.74 21.55 -42.51
C ILE A 890 -24.77 20.45 -41.44
N THR A 891 -25.84 20.37 -40.65
CA THR A 891 -26.06 19.33 -39.63
C THR A 891 -27.53 18.96 -39.51
N ASP A 892 -27.89 17.69 -39.72
CA ASP A 892 -29.27 17.18 -39.60
C ASP A 892 -29.59 16.69 -38.17
N PHE A 893 -30.78 16.99 -37.64
CA PHE A 893 -31.22 16.46 -36.35
C PHE A 893 -31.69 15.00 -36.42
N ILE A 894 -31.10 14.13 -35.58
CA ILE A 894 -31.41 12.70 -35.53
C ILE A 894 -32.35 12.36 -34.36
N GLU A 895 -31.92 12.63 -33.11
CA GLU A 895 -32.73 12.33 -31.93
C GLU A 895 -32.37 13.19 -30.70
N SER A 896 -33.25 13.20 -29.69
CA SER A 896 -32.96 13.76 -28.36
C SER A 896 -33.67 13.02 -27.24
N TYR A 897 -33.05 12.97 -26.05
CA TYR A 897 -33.69 12.53 -24.81
C TYR A 897 -33.54 13.61 -23.72
N PRO A 898 -34.65 14.14 -23.15
CA PRO A 898 -36.04 13.95 -23.57
C PRO A 898 -36.31 14.43 -25.01
N ALA A 899 -37.41 13.98 -25.59
CA ALA A 899 -37.84 14.41 -26.93
C ALA A 899 -38.15 15.91 -26.98
N VAL A 900 -37.88 16.54 -28.12
CA VAL A 900 -38.19 17.96 -28.39
C VAL A 900 -39.68 18.28 -28.21
N SER A 901 -39.97 19.42 -27.59
CA SER A 901 -41.33 19.99 -27.53
C SER A 901 -41.68 20.81 -28.77
N SER A 902 -40.68 21.25 -29.54
CA SER A 902 -40.84 21.86 -30.85
C SER A 902 -39.55 21.69 -31.67
N GLN A 903 -39.70 21.43 -32.97
CA GLN A 903 -38.61 21.37 -33.94
C GLN A 903 -38.95 22.29 -35.11
N LEU A 904 -37.99 23.13 -35.48
CA LEU A 904 -38.00 24.00 -36.65
C LEU A 904 -36.64 23.86 -37.35
N VAL A 905 -36.58 24.20 -38.63
CA VAL A 905 -35.31 24.41 -39.34
C VAL A 905 -34.46 25.40 -38.52
N ASN A 906 -33.22 25.00 -38.20
CA ASN A 906 -32.25 25.70 -37.34
C ASN A 906 -32.60 25.83 -35.85
N ASN A 907 -33.71 25.28 -35.33
CA ASN A 907 -34.09 25.49 -33.92
C ASN A 907 -34.84 24.30 -33.26
N LEU A 908 -34.27 23.78 -32.17
CA LEU A 908 -34.90 22.79 -31.28
C LEU A 908 -35.37 23.46 -29.98
N LYS A 909 -36.44 22.95 -29.37
CA LYS A 909 -36.92 23.39 -28.05
C LYS A 909 -37.33 22.25 -27.14
N TRP A 910 -37.17 22.47 -25.84
CA TRP A 910 -37.66 21.61 -24.77
C TRP A 910 -38.31 22.47 -23.69
N ASN A 911 -39.35 21.97 -23.02
CA ASN A 911 -39.95 22.62 -21.86
C ASN A 911 -39.59 21.86 -20.59
N PHE A 912 -39.27 22.59 -19.53
CA PHE A 912 -39.03 22.03 -18.20
C PHE A 912 -40.04 22.60 -17.19
N ALA A 913 -40.42 21.80 -16.21
CA ALA A 913 -41.31 22.19 -15.13
C ALA A 913 -40.70 21.80 -13.79
N ASN A 914 -40.93 22.66 -12.78
CA ASN A 914 -40.51 22.47 -11.40
C ASN A 914 -39.05 21.98 -11.27
N LEU A 915 -38.12 22.70 -11.89
CA LEU A 915 -36.69 22.58 -11.60
C LEU A 915 -36.43 23.23 -10.25
N ASN A 916 -36.20 22.41 -9.23
CA ASN A 916 -36.10 22.84 -7.84
C ASN A 916 -34.75 23.53 -7.56
N PRO A 917 -34.61 24.35 -6.51
CA PRO A 917 -33.33 24.92 -6.11
C PRO A 917 -32.25 23.84 -5.96
N THR A 918 -31.03 24.10 -6.47
CA THR A 918 -29.91 23.13 -6.54
C THR A 918 -30.15 21.89 -7.42
N GLU A 919 -31.28 21.82 -8.13
CA GLU A 919 -31.53 20.75 -9.10
C GLU A 919 -30.86 21.05 -10.45
N THR A 920 -30.15 20.05 -10.97
CA THR A 920 -29.57 20.02 -12.31
C THR A 920 -30.26 18.93 -13.11
N LYS A 921 -30.62 19.24 -14.36
CA LYS A 921 -31.20 18.31 -15.34
C LYS A 921 -30.41 18.38 -16.64
N GLU A 922 -30.60 17.38 -17.49
CA GLU A 922 -29.83 17.18 -18.71
C GLU A 922 -30.74 16.83 -19.89
N ILE A 923 -30.31 17.16 -21.11
CA ILE A 923 -30.89 16.75 -22.37
C ILE A 923 -29.74 16.25 -23.25
N THR A 924 -29.77 15.00 -23.70
CA THR A 924 -28.85 14.52 -24.76
C THR A 924 -29.50 14.70 -26.13
N PHE A 925 -28.70 14.99 -27.15
CA PHE A 925 -29.17 15.06 -28.54
C PHE A 925 -28.07 14.68 -29.53
N VAL A 926 -28.48 14.28 -30.74
CA VAL A 926 -27.59 13.80 -31.80
C VAL A 926 -27.87 14.57 -33.08
N LEU A 927 -26.80 15.09 -33.71
CA LEU A 927 -26.84 15.71 -35.03
C LEU A 927 -25.90 14.94 -35.97
N ASN A 928 -26.37 14.56 -37.15
CA ASN A 928 -25.46 14.14 -38.21
C ASN A 928 -24.73 15.37 -38.77
N VAL A 929 -23.46 15.25 -39.17
CA VAL A 929 -22.69 16.31 -39.81
C VAL A 929 -22.49 15.96 -41.27
N ASN A 930 -22.85 16.84 -42.21
CA ASN A 930 -22.75 16.58 -43.65
C ASN A 930 -21.37 16.01 -44.05
N SER A 931 -21.34 15.08 -44.98
CA SER A 931 -20.10 14.62 -45.59
C SER A 931 -19.50 15.66 -46.55
N PRO A 932 -18.23 15.48 -46.99
CA PRO A 932 -17.65 16.29 -48.07
C PRO A 932 -18.28 16.05 -49.45
N MET A 933 -19.26 15.14 -49.55
CA MET A 933 -19.99 14.81 -50.79
C MET A 933 -21.42 15.36 -50.82
N GLU A 934 -21.94 15.88 -49.71
CA GLU A 934 -23.23 16.57 -49.62
C GLU A 934 -23.10 18.06 -49.93
N ASN A 935 -24.23 18.78 -49.99
CA ASN A 935 -24.24 20.18 -50.43
C ASN A 935 -25.21 21.02 -49.59
N PRO A 936 -24.70 21.95 -48.74
CA PRO A 936 -23.30 22.34 -48.58
C PRO A 936 -22.39 21.25 -47.95
N PRO A 937 -21.15 21.05 -48.45
CA PRO A 937 -20.23 20.06 -47.90
C PRO A 937 -19.50 20.58 -46.65
N VAL A 938 -19.50 19.79 -45.58
CA VAL A 938 -18.66 20.07 -44.40
C VAL A 938 -17.31 19.36 -44.55
N ASN A 939 -16.25 20.00 -44.04
CA ASN A 939 -14.88 19.52 -44.10
C ASN A 939 -14.19 19.76 -42.75
N GLY A 940 -13.15 18.99 -42.42
CA GLY A 940 -12.31 19.26 -41.25
C GLY A 940 -11.73 20.68 -41.29
N GLY A 941 -11.82 21.40 -40.17
CA GLY A 941 -11.53 22.83 -40.07
C GLY A 941 -12.76 23.76 -40.19
N ALA A 942 -13.94 23.23 -40.52
CA ALA A 942 -15.20 23.98 -40.40
C ALA A 942 -15.58 24.21 -38.93
N ILE A 943 -16.47 25.18 -38.67
CA ILE A 943 -16.97 25.49 -37.32
C ILE A 943 -18.50 25.35 -37.34
N LEU A 944 -19.03 24.40 -36.54
CA LEU A 944 -20.45 24.26 -36.29
C LEU A 944 -20.84 25.21 -35.15
N LYS A 945 -21.89 26.00 -35.35
CA LYS A 945 -22.27 27.09 -34.44
C LYS A 945 -23.55 26.75 -33.68
N TYR A 946 -23.45 26.75 -32.36
CA TYR A 946 -24.55 26.45 -31.45
C TYR A 946 -24.81 27.64 -30.52
N LEU A 947 -26.08 27.96 -30.31
CA LEU A 947 -26.53 28.88 -29.26
C LEU A 947 -27.66 28.21 -28.48
N ALA A 948 -27.32 27.74 -27.27
CA ALA A 948 -28.27 27.24 -26.30
C ALA A 948 -28.74 28.39 -25.39
N GLU A 949 -30.04 28.55 -25.22
CA GLU A 949 -30.66 29.57 -24.39
C GLU A 949 -31.69 28.91 -23.46
N ILE A 950 -31.71 29.32 -22.19
CA ILE A 950 -32.77 28.96 -21.24
C ILE A 950 -33.55 30.21 -20.81
N SER A 951 -34.81 30.03 -20.45
CA SER A 951 -35.72 31.11 -20.08
C SER A 951 -36.80 30.61 -19.15
N SER A 952 -37.29 31.47 -18.25
CA SER A 952 -38.46 31.23 -17.40
C SER A 952 -39.47 32.38 -17.51
N SER A 953 -40.62 32.26 -16.84
CA SER A 953 -41.59 33.36 -16.69
C SER A 953 -41.22 34.38 -15.61
N GLN A 954 -40.19 34.12 -14.80
CA GLN A 954 -39.68 35.01 -13.77
C GLN A 954 -38.48 35.82 -14.30
N THR A 955 -38.22 36.99 -13.70
CA THR A 955 -37.02 37.77 -14.04
C THR A 955 -35.82 37.13 -13.36
N ASP A 956 -34.86 36.71 -14.17
CA ASP A 956 -33.62 36.08 -13.73
C ASP A 956 -32.60 37.13 -13.24
N GLU A 957 -31.86 36.83 -12.17
CA GLU A 957 -30.88 37.74 -11.57
C GLU A 957 -29.47 37.70 -12.20
N THR A 958 -29.13 36.63 -12.93
CA THR A 958 -27.82 36.47 -13.58
C THR A 958 -27.90 36.31 -15.12
N PRO A 959 -28.73 37.06 -15.92
CA PRO A 959 -29.11 36.69 -17.30
C PRO A 959 -28.02 36.41 -18.36
N ALA A 960 -26.75 36.61 -18.05
CA ALA A 960 -25.61 36.17 -18.85
C ALA A 960 -25.38 34.64 -18.82
N ASN A 961 -25.67 33.95 -17.72
CA ASN A 961 -25.53 32.48 -17.61
C ASN A 961 -26.67 31.70 -18.29
N ASN A 962 -27.75 32.39 -18.66
CA ASN A 962 -28.90 31.85 -19.37
C ASN A 962 -28.64 31.63 -20.88
N LYS A 963 -27.42 31.95 -21.38
CA LYS A 963 -27.04 31.78 -22.78
C LYS A 963 -25.65 31.17 -22.91
N PHE A 964 -25.54 30.12 -23.71
CA PHE A 964 -24.29 29.46 -24.01
C PHE A 964 -24.06 29.41 -25.53
N VAL A 965 -23.00 30.09 -25.99
CA VAL A 965 -22.51 30.02 -27.38
C VAL A 965 -21.41 28.98 -27.43
N PHE A 966 -21.46 28.08 -28.41
CA PHE A 966 -20.45 27.04 -28.60
C PHE A 966 -20.10 26.89 -30.09
N ASP A 967 -18.81 27.00 -30.40
CA ASP A 967 -18.22 26.85 -31.73
C ASP A 967 -17.45 25.52 -31.80
N GLN A 968 -18.10 24.44 -32.24
CA GLN A 968 -17.45 23.13 -32.39
C GLN A 968 -16.65 23.08 -33.69
N VAL A 969 -15.33 22.99 -33.60
CA VAL A 969 -14.45 22.72 -34.75
C VAL A 969 -14.68 21.29 -35.25
N VAL A 970 -14.94 21.12 -36.54
CA VAL A 970 -15.04 19.81 -37.19
C VAL A 970 -13.65 19.25 -37.43
N VAL A 971 -13.39 18.00 -37.06
CA VAL A 971 -12.06 17.39 -37.10
C VAL A 971 -12.00 16.16 -38.02
N ASN A 972 -10.83 15.92 -38.61
CA ASN A 972 -10.51 14.69 -39.32
C ASN A 972 -9.57 13.85 -38.45
N SER A 973 -9.84 12.55 -38.27
CA SER A 973 -8.91 11.56 -37.68
C SER A 973 -8.13 12.06 -36.44
N PHE A 974 -8.84 12.43 -35.39
CA PHE A 974 -8.26 12.97 -34.15
C PHE A 974 -8.29 11.96 -32.99
N ASP A 975 -7.49 12.20 -31.95
CA ASP A 975 -7.43 11.40 -30.73
C ASP A 975 -8.74 11.54 -29.92
N PRO A 976 -9.41 10.45 -29.51
CA PRO A 976 -10.65 10.53 -28.75
C PRO A 976 -10.45 10.92 -27.26
N ASN A 977 -9.22 11.02 -26.77
CA ASN A 977 -8.88 11.43 -25.41
C ASN A 977 -8.38 12.89 -25.39
N ASP A 978 -9.31 13.85 -25.33
CA ASP A 978 -9.01 15.28 -25.50
C ASP A 978 -9.51 16.17 -24.37
N LYS A 979 -8.91 17.36 -24.27
CA LYS A 979 -9.39 18.50 -23.48
C LYS A 979 -9.63 19.69 -24.42
N THR A 980 -10.82 20.25 -24.34
CA THR A 980 -11.27 21.38 -25.16
C THR A 980 -11.74 22.52 -24.25
N CYS A 981 -11.28 23.76 -24.50
CA CYS A 981 -11.93 24.96 -23.96
C CYS A 981 -13.14 25.23 -24.84
N ILE A 982 -14.34 25.31 -24.25
CA ILE A 982 -15.59 25.32 -25.02
C ILE A 982 -15.80 26.69 -25.71
N GLU A 983 -15.22 27.76 -25.17
CA GLU A 983 -15.12 29.07 -25.83
C GLU A 983 -14.09 29.13 -27.00
N GLY A 984 -13.34 28.05 -27.25
CA GLY A 984 -12.40 27.92 -28.37
C GLY A 984 -11.03 28.58 -28.16
N ASP A 985 -10.22 28.61 -29.22
CA ASP A 985 -8.82 29.10 -29.21
C ASP A 985 -8.68 30.61 -28.98
N LYS A 986 -9.79 31.37 -29.07
CA LYS A 986 -9.82 32.84 -29.05
C LYS A 986 -11.06 33.36 -28.35
N ILE A 987 -10.88 34.27 -27.40
CA ILE A 987 -11.99 34.88 -26.65
C ILE A 987 -11.90 36.40 -26.55
N SER A 988 -13.06 37.05 -26.54
CA SER A 988 -13.19 38.47 -26.24
C SER A 988 -12.67 38.78 -24.81
N LYS A 989 -12.03 39.95 -24.64
CA LYS A 989 -11.63 40.50 -23.34
C LYS A 989 -12.77 40.63 -22.31
N THR A 990 -14.03 40.54 -22.73
CA THR A 990 -15.19 40.44 -21.81
C THR A 990 -15.16 39.17 -20.96
N LYS A 991 -14.32 38.18 -21.29
CA LYS A 991 -14.10 36.97 -20.46
C LYS A 991 -13.01 37.12 -19.39
N ILE A 992 -12.34 38.27 -19.27
CA ILE A 992 -11.38 38.54 -18.18
C ILE A 992 -12.15 38.72 -16.85
N GLY A 993 -11.89 37.85 -15.88
CA GLY A 993 -12.62 37.80 -14.61
C GLY A 993 -13.93 36.98 -14.64
N ASP A 994 -14.30 36.45 -15.80
CA ASP A 994 -15.52 35.65 -16.02
C ASP A 994 -15.19 34.16 -16.17
N TYR A 995 -16.22 33.31 -16.11
CA TYR A 995 -16.15 31.87 -16.33
C TYR A 995 -15.73 31.53 -17.76
N VAL A 996 -14.77 30.62 -17.88
CA VAL A 996 -14.55 29.78 -19.06
C VAL A 996 -14.84 28.32 -18.73
N HIS A 997 -15.16 27.55 -19.76
CA HIS A 997 -15.65 26.18 -19.64
C HIS A 997 -14.68 25.19 -20.28
N TYR A 998 -14.43 24.10 -19.59
CA TYR A 998 -13.63 22.99 -20.11
C TYR A 998 -14.48 21.73 -20.19
N ILE A 999 -14.32 21.00 -21.29
CA ILE A 999 -14.72 19.60 -21.40
C ILE A 999 -13.48 18.75 -21.64
N ILE A 1000 -13.48 17.57 -21.01
CA ILE A 1000 -12.47 16.53 -21.19
C ILE A 1000 -13.22 15.27 -21.60
N ARG A 1001 -12.99 14.77 -22.82
CA ARG A 1001 -13.55 13.50 -23.33
C ARG A 1001 -12.53 12.38 -23.15
N PHE A 1002 -13.02 11.17 -22.97
CA PHE A 1002 -12.21 9.98 -22.75
C PHE A 1002 -12.88 8.75 -23.37
N GLU A 1003 -12.19 8.07 -24.28
CA GLU A 1003 -12.65 6.81 -24.88
C GLU A 1003 -11.78 5.64 -24.39
N ASN A 1004 -12.43 4.61 -23.85
CA ASN A 1004 -11.73 3.39 -23.46
C ASN A 1004 -11.41 2.53 -24.70
N THR A 1005 -10.28 2.81 -25.33
CA THR A 1005 -9.71 2.02 -26.44
C THR A 1005 -8.97 0.76 -25.97
N GLY A 1006 -9.26 0.26 -24.77
CA GLY A 1006 -8.69 -0.96 -24.20
C GLY A 1006 -9.34 -2.24 -24.76
N THR A 1007 -8.91 -3.40 -24.27
CA THR A 1007 -9.53 -4.70 -24.60
C THR A 1007 -10.44 -5.24 -23.48
N TYR A 1008 -10.83 -4.37 -22.53
CA TYR A 1008 -11.75 -4.69 -21.46
C TYR A 1008 -12.37 -3.41 -20.87
N ALA A 1009 -13.53 -3.53 -20.20
CA ALA A 1009 -14.24 -2.39 -19.63
C ALA A 1009 -13.44 -1.77 -18.46
N ALA A 1010 -13.28 -0.44 -18.49
CA ALA A 1010 -12.58 0.33 -17.47
C ALA A 1010 -13.53 0.69 -16.31
N GLN A 1011 -13.22 0.23 -15.10
CA GLN A 1011 -14.12 0.39 -13.95
C GLN A 1011 -14.13 1.80 -13.39
N ASN A 1012 -13.01 2.51 -13.42
CA ASN A 1012 -12.85 3.84 -12.85
C ASN A 1012 -12.07 4.73 -13.81
N ILE A 1013 -12.48 5.99 -13.95
CA ILE A 1013 -11.72 6.99 -14.72
C ILE A 1013 -11.37 8.14 -13.78
N THR A 1014 -10.08 8.51 -13.71
CA THR A 1014 -9.64 9.73 -13.04
C THR A 1014 -9.13 10.73 -14.07
N VAL A 1015 -9.60 11.97 -13.98
CA VAL A 1015 -9.11 13.08 -14.79
C VAL A 1015 -8.38 14.05 -13.85
N LYS A 1016 -7.07 14.22 -14.04
CA LYS A 1016 -6.23 15.11 -13.23
C LYS A 1016 -5.86 16.36 -14.02
N ASP A 1017 -6.14 17.53 -13.47
CA ASP A 1017 -5.87 18.84 -14.07
C ASP A 1017 -5.04 19.71 -13.10
N VAL A 1018 -4.09 20.49 -13.63
CA VAL A 1018 -3.21 21.35 -12.81
C VAL A 1018 -3.47 22.79 -13.18
N ILE A 1019 -4.22 23.48 -12.33
CA ILE A 1019 -4.71 24.83 -12.59
C ILE A 1019 -3.59 25.86 -12.38
N ASP A 1020 -3.35 26.69 -13.38
CA ASP A 1020 -2.43 27.82 -13.27
C ASP A 1020 -3.04 28.94 -12.42
N LEU A 1021 -2.58 29.07 -11.16
CA LEU A 1021 -3.03 30.12 -10.24
C LEU A 1021 -2.61 31.54 -10.65
N THR A 1022 -1.81 31.72 -11.70
CA THR A 1022 -1.59 33.05 -12.31
C THR A 1022 -2.70 33.41 -13.30
N LYS A 1023 -3.38 32.41 -13.87
CA LYS A 1023 -4.42 32.58 -14.90
C LYS A 1023 -5.85 32.42 -14.39
N TYR A 1024 -6.09 31.62 -13.35
CA TYR A 1024 -7.43 31.30 -12.84
C TYR A 1024 -7.60 31.55 -11.34
N ASP A 1025 -8.85 31.76 -10.89
CA ASP A 1025 -9.20 31.64 -9.47
C ASP A 1025 -9.76 30.25 -9.16
N ILE A 1026 -8.93 29.41 -8.53
CA ILE A 1026 -9.29 28.05 -8.09
C ILE A 1026 -10.52 28.01 -7.17
N ASN A 1027 -10.83 29.09 -6.44
CA ASN A 1027 -12.00 29.13 -5.55
C ASN A 1027 -13.32 29.20 -6.30
N SER A 1028 -13.29 29.54 -7.59
CA SER A 1028 -14.45 29.58 -8.47
C SER A 1028 -14.68 28.28 -9.25
N LEU A 1029 -13.81 27.28 -9.13
CA LEU A 1029 -13.97 26.03 -9.87
C LEU A 1029 -15.27 25.34 -9.47
N TYR A 1030 -16.12 25.07 -10.46
CA TYR A 1030 -17.42 24.44 -10.27
C TYR A 1030 -17.60 23.32 -11.32
N PRO A 1031 -17.70 22.04 -10.91
CA PRO A 1031 -18.01 20.94 -11.83
C PRO A 1031 -19.46 21.01 -12.29
N LEU A 1032 -19.71 20.81 -13.59
CA LEU A 1032 -21.02 21.00 -14.21
C LEU A 1032 -21.74 19.68 -14.47
N SER A 1033 -21.04 18.71 -15.07
CA SER A 1033 -21.60 17.43 -15.46
C SER A 1033 -20.47 16.47 -15.84
N GLY A 1034 -20.78 15.18 -15.92
CA GLY A 1034 -19.91 14.14 -16.45
C GLY A 1034 -20.76 12.99 -16.98
N SER A 1035 -20.16 12.08 -17.73
CA SER A 1035 -20.84 10.90 -18.28
C SER A 1035 -21.47 10.02 -17.20
N HIS A 1036 -20.89 10.04 -16.00
CA HIS A 1036 -21.27 9.23 -14.84
C HIS A 1036 -21.09 10.06 -13.56
N LEU A 1037 -21.44 9.49 -12.39
CA LEU A 1037 -21.19 10.14 -11.09
C LEU A 1037 -19.68 10.27 -10.82
N PHE A 1038 -19.29 11.41 -10.25
CA PHE A 1038 -17.90 11.68 -9.86
C PHE A 1038 -17.80 12.55 -8.61
N SER A 1039 -16.60 12.60 -8.03
CA SER A 1039 -16.21 13.56 -6.98
C SER A 1039 -15.10 14.50 -7.47
N THR A 1040 -14.89 15.62 -6.77
CA THR A 1040 -13.85 16.61 -7.10
C THR A 1040 -13.06 16.99 -5.85
N GLU A 1041 -11.75 16.89 -5.94
CA GLU A 1041 -10.80 17.14 -4.85
C GLU A 1041 -9.77 18.18 -5.29
N ILE A 1042 -9.44 19.14 -4.42
CA ILE A 1042 -8.46 20.20 -4.71
C ILE A 1042 -7.31 20.13 -3.70
N THR A 1043 -6.11 19.80 -4.16
CA THR A 1043 -4.89 19.66 -3.33
C THR A 1043 -3.82 20.68 -3.72
N ASP A 1044 -2.90 20.98 -2.78
CA ASP A 1044 -1.83 21.99 -2.92
C ASP A 1044 -2.31 23.38 -3.40
N ASN A 1045 -3.58 23.71 -3.16
CA ASN A 1045 -4.30 24.86 -3.69
C ASN A 1045 -4.42 24.96 -5.22
N ASN A 1046 -3.97 23.98 -6.02
CA ASN A 1046 -4.01 24.09 -7.50
C ASN A 1046 -4.15 22.79 -8.31
N LYS A 1047 -4.02 21.61 -7.70
CA LYS A 1047 -4.23 20.32 -8.36
C LYS A 1047 -5.68 19.91 -8.20
N VAL A 1048 -6.33 19.52 -9.28
CA VAL A 1048 -7.75 19.16 -9.29
C VAL A 1048 -7.89 17.74 -9.81
N ASP A 1049 -8.38 16.86 -8.95
CA ASP A 1049 -8.73 15.49 -9.31
C ASP A 1049 -10.24 15.38 -9.48
N PHE A 1050 -10.69 14.91 -10.64
CA PHE A 1050 -12.07 14.52 -10.89
C PHE A 1050 -12.15 12.99 -11.01
N LYS A 1051 -12.88 12.34 -10.11
CA LYS A 1051 -12.83 10.87 -9.91
C LYS A 1051 -14.17 10.22 -10.21
N PHE A 1052 -14.26 9.51 -11.33
CA PHE A 1052 -15.40 8.68 -11.74
C PHE A 1052 -15.20 7.25 -11.24
N GLU A 1053 -15.99 6.83 -10.26
CA GLU A 1053 -15.79 5.54 -9.56
C GLU A 1053 -16.87 4.52 -9.91
N ASN A 1054 -16.47 3.26 -10.13
CA ASN A 1054 -17.34 2.11 -10.44
C ASN A 1054 -18.29 2.32 -11.65
N ILE A 1055 -17.84 3.06 -12.66
CA ILE A 1055 -18.63 3.39 -13.85
C ILE A 1055 -18.67 2.27 -14.88
N ASN A 1056 -17.68 1.35 -14.86
CA ASN A 1056 -17.59 0.18 -15.74
C ASN A 1056 -17.81 0.55 -17.23
N LEU A 1057 -17.08 1.58 -17.67
CA LEU A 1057 -17.08 2.09 -19.03
C LEU A 1057 -16.67 0.97 -20.00
N PRO A 1058 -17.54 0.54 -20.94
CA PRO A 1058 -17.26 -0.56 -21.86
C PRO A 1058 -16.04 -0.35 -22.77
N PHE A 1059 -15.75 -1.32 -23.63
CA PHE A 1059 -14.61 -1.31 -24.55
C PHE A 1059 -14.99 -1.68 -26.00
N ASP A 1060 -16.29 -1.85 -26.24
CA ASP A 1060 -16.87 -1.85 -27.58
C ASP A 1060 -17.12 -0.41 -28.04
N ASP A 1061 -16.73 -0.11 -29.28
CA ASP A 1061 -16.78 1.18 -30.00
C ASP A 1061 -18.17 1.87 -30.01
N ALA A 1062 -19.21 1.23 -29.47
CA ALA A 1062 -20.57 1.75 -29.37
C ALA A 1062 -20.85 2.44 -28.02
N ASN A 1063 -20.13 2.06 -26.95
CA ASN A 1063 -20.46 2.42 -25.57
C ASN A 1063 -19.24 2.84 -24.71
N ASN A 1064 -18.03 2.87 -25.28
CA ASN A 1064 -16.77 3.16 -24.58
C ASN A 1064 -16.47 4.67 -24.39
N ASP A 1065 -17.39 5.56 -24.80
CA ASP A 1065 -17.33 7.03 -24.67
C ASP A 1065 -17.60 7.53 -23.23
N GLY A 1066 -16.78 8.45 -22.73
CA GLY A 1066 -17.02 9.20 -21.50
C GLY A 1066 -16.54 10.66 -21.55
N TYR A 1067 -17.00 11.49 -20.61
CA TYR A 1067 -16.57 12.88 -20.49
C TYR A 1067 -16.72 13.45 -19.07
N LEU A 1068 -16.08 14.60 -18.86
CA LEU A 1068 -16.16 15.52 -17.72
C LEU A 1068 -16.32 16.95 -18.22
N ALA A 1069 -17.13 17.78 -17.55
CA ALA A 1069 -17.20 19.22 -17.80
C ALA A 1069 -17.20 20.05 -16.51
N PHE A 1070 -16.48 21.18 -16.52
CA PHE A 1070 -16.41 22.14 -15.41
C PHE A 1070 -16.23 23.58 -15.92
N LYS A 1071 -16.58 24.55 -15.06
CA LYS A 1071 -16.30 25.98 -15.28
C LYS A 1071 -15.30 26.49 -14.23
N ILE A 1072 -14.50 27.48 -14.61
CA ILE A 1072 -13.59 28.20 -13.71
C ILE A 1072 -13.43 29.65 -14.20
N LYS A 1073 -13.36 30.63 -13.28
CA LYS A 1073 -13.12 32.03 -13.65
C LYS A 1073 -11.66 32.27 -13.98
N THR A 1074 -11.44 32.99 -15.06
CA THR A 1074 -10.14 33.60 -15.35
C THR A 1074 -9.85 34.71 -14.32
N LYS A 1075 -8.57 35.05 -14.10
CA LYS A 1075 -8.23 36.18 -13.22
C LYS A 1075 -8.46 37.52 -13.91
N SER A 1076 -8.93 38.49 -13.13
CA SER A 1076 -9.05 39.90 -13.53
C SER A 1076 -7.71 40.60 -13.81
N THR A 1077 -6.58 39.91 -13.61
CA THR A 1077 -5.22 40.39 -13.89
C THR A 1077 -4.71 40.05 -15.30
N LEU A 1078 -5.49 39.34 -16.11
CA LEU A 1078 -5.12 39.03 -17.50
C LEU A 1078 -5.29 40.23 -18.44
N VAL A 1079 -4.54 40.23 -19.55
CA VAL A 1079 -4.55 41.29 -20.56
C VAL A 1079 -4.76 40.77 -21.99
N GLU A 1080 -5.03 41.67 -22.93
CA GLU A 1080 -5.11 41.34 -24.36
C GLU A 1080 -3.81 40.69 -24.86
N GLY A 1081 -3.90 39.46 -25.39
CA GLY A 1081 -2.75 38.67 -25.81
C GLY A 1081 -2.17 37.72 -24.76
N ASP A 1082 -2.72 37.66 -23.54
CA ASP A 1082 -2.49 36.52 -22.66
C ASP A 1082 -3.13 35.25 -23.25
N SER A 1083 -2.40 34.15 -23.24
CA SER A 1083 -2.93 32.80 -23.46
C SER A 1083 -3.04 32.04 -22.13
N PHE A 1084 -4.01 31.14 -22.07
CA PHE A 1084 -4.20 30.19 -20.97
C PHE A 1084 -4.73 28.85 -21.48
N GLY A 1085 -4.59 27.81 -20.66
CA GLY A 1085 -4.90 26.44 -21.03
C GLY A 1085 -3.99 25.47 -20.29
N GLY A 1086 -3.85 24.26 -20.82
CA GLY A 1086 -3.07 23.17 -20.20
C GLY A 1086 -3.74 21.81 -20.42
N SER A 1087 -2.96 20.76 -20.61
CA SER A 1087 -3.47 19.39 -20.72
C SER A 1087 -3.90 18.82 -19.36
N ALA A 1088 -5.00 18.06 -19.37
CA ALA A 1088 -5.31 17.13 -18.29
C ALA A 1088 -4.72 15.74 -18.59
N ASN A 1089 -4.58 14.93 -17.55
CA ASN A 1089 -4.19 13.52 -17.64
C ASN A 1089 -5.37 12.62 -17.32
N ILE A 1090 -5.74 11.75 -18.27
CA ILE A 1090 -6.83 10.79 -18.13
C ILE A 1090 -6.24 9.44 -17.75
N PHE A 1091 -6.78 8.81 -16.70
CA PHE A 1091 -6.38 7.49 -16.21
C PHE A 1091 -7.58 6.55 -16.29
N PHE A 1092 -7.48 5.51 -17.13
CA PHE A 1092 -8.45 4.40 -17.16
C PHE A 1092 -7.96 3.29 -16.22
N ASP A 1093 -8.65 3.08 -15.11
CA ASP A 1093 -8.23 2.28 -13.96
C ASP A 1093 -6.78 2.58 -13.53
N TYR A 1094 -5.85 1.67 -13.86
CA TYR A 1094 -4.44 1.73 -13.49
C TYR A 1094 -3.50 1.85 -14.70
N ASN A 1095 -4.05 2.15 -15.89
CA ASN A 1095 -3.26 2.37 -17.09
C ASN A 1095 -2.41 3.65 -16.98
N SER A 1096 -1.38 3.75 -17.82
CA SER A 1096 -0.59 4.98 -17.93
C SER A 1096 -1.48 6.15 -18.36
N ALA A 1097 -1.17 7.34 -17.85
CA ALA A 1097 -1.90 8.56 -18.18
C ALA A 1097 -1.96 8.78 -19.70
N ILE A 1098 -3.17 8.87 -20.26
CA ILE A 1098 -3.39 9.46 -21.56
C ILE A 1098 -3.42 10.97 -21.34
N THR A 1099 -2.29 11.62 -21.60
CA THR A 1099 -2.18 13.08 -21.57
C THR A 1099 -2.94 13.66 -22.76
N THR A 1100 -3.99 14.40 -22.48
CA THR A 1100 -4.77 15.14 -23.50
C THR A 1100 -3.89 16.12 -24.27
N ASN A 1101 -4.39 16.57 -25.43
CA ASN A 1101 -3.91 17.77 -26.09
C ASN A 1101 -3.86 18.98 -25.12
N VAL A 1102 -3.06 19.99 -25.48
CA VAL A 1102 -3.01 21.27 -24.75
C VAL A 1102 -3.91 22.28 -25.46
N PRO A 1103 -5.21 22.44 -25.10
CA PRO A 1103 -5.99 23.54 -25.62
C PRO A 1103 -5.35 24.86 -25.16
N THR A 1104 -5.25 25.82 -26.07
CA THR A 1104 -4.56 27.09 -25.83
C THR A 1104 -5.46 28.24 -26.25
N THR A 1105 -6.28 28.71 -25.31
CA THR A 1105 -7.18 29.84 -25.52
C THR A 1105 -6.42 31.14 -25.32
N THR A 1106 -6.51 32.05 -26.28
CA THR A 1106 -5.87 33.37 -26.22
C THR A 1106 -6.93 34.44 -26.09
N ILE A 1107 -6.78 35.33 -25.11
CA ILE A 1107 -7.57 36.56 -25.04
C ILE A 1107 -7.20 37.38 -26.27
N GLU A 1108 -8.17 37.66 -27.14
CA GLU A 1108 -7.90 38.36 -28.38
C GLU A 1108 -7.25 39.71 -28.10
N GLN A 1109 -5.98 39.83 -28.52
CA GLN A 1109 -5.47 41.12 -28.98
C GLN A 1109 -6.46 41.65 -29.99
N ALA A 1110 -6.77 42.94 -29.92
CA ALA A 1110 -7.61 43.59 -30.91
C ALA A 1110 -6.95 43.58 -32.31
N LEU A 1111 -7.04 42.46 -33.03
CA LEU A 1111 -6.73 42.30 -34.46
C LEU A 1111 -7.74 43.01 -35.36
N GLY A 1112 -8.57 43.87 -34.77
CA GLY A 1112 -8.87 45.13 -35.40
C GLY A 1112 -7.60 45.94 -35.69
N VAL A 1113 -7.04 45.72 -36.88
CA VAL A 1113 -7.04 46.88 -37.78
C VAL A 1113 -8.51 47.28 -37.87
N LYS A 1114 -8.97 48.19 -36.99
CA LYS A 1114 -10.26 48.86 -37.14
C LYS A 1114 -10.33 49.26 -38.60
N ASP A 1115 -11.36 48.82 -39.33
CA ASP A 1115 -11.52 49.12 -40.75
C ASP A 1115 -11.24 50.61 -40.94
N PHE A 1116 -10.09 50.92 -41.54
CA PHE A 1116 -9.48 52.23 -41.38
C PHE A 1116 -10.18 53.17 -42.34
N SER A 1117 -11.42 53.53 -42.01
CA SER A 1117 -12.36 54.13 -42.93
C SER A 1117 -11.77 55.42 -43.47
N PHE A 1118 -11.45 55.44 -44.76
CA PHE A 1118 -10.62 56.49 -45.35
C PHE A 1118 -11.20 57.87 -45.02
N GLY A 1119 -12.52 58.02 -45.13
CA GLY A 1119 -13.25 59.25 -44.84
C GLY A 1119 -13.34 59.66 -43.36
N GLN A 1120 -12.97 58.81 -42.39
CA GLN A 1120 -12.85 59.21 -40.99
C GLN A 1120 -11.54 59.97 -40.72
N TYR A 1121 -10.43 59.54 -41.31
CA TYR A 1121 -9.09 60.07 -41.00
C TYR A 1121 -8.48 60.95 -42.10
N PHE A 1122 -8.91 60.77 -43.35
CA PHE A 1122 -8.34 61.45 -44.51
C PHE A 1122 -9.43 62.02 -45.44
N VAL A 1123 -9.14 63.14 -46.10
CA VAL A 1123 -9.93 63.63 -47.24
C VAL A 1123 -9.02 63.75 -48.45
N VAL A 1124 -9.44 63.18 -49.59
CA VAL A 1124 -8.73 63.24 -50.87
C VAL A 1124 -9.54 64.07 -51.87
N TYR A 1125 -8.97 65.18 -52.36
CA TYR A 1125 -9.68 66.11 -53.24
C TYR A 1125 -8.75 66.95 -54.15
N PRO A 1126 -9.23 67.44 -55.31
CA PRO A 1126 -10.52 67.13 -55.93
C PRO A 1126 -10.58 65.69 -56.46
N ASN A 1127 -11.78 65.14 -56.59
CA ASN A 1127 -12.02 63.83 -57.18
C ASN A 1127 -13.31 63.91 -58.02
N PRO A 1128 -13.25 63.89 -59.37
CA PRO A 1128 -12.07 63.65 -60.21
C PRO A 1128 -11.01 64.78 -60.18
N VAL A 1129 -9.74 64.39 -60.32
CA VAL A 1129 -8.54 65.24 -60.28
C VAL A 1129 -8.00 65.54 -61.67
N SER A 1130 -7.45 66.75 -61.89
CA SER A 1130 -6.61 67.04 -63.06
C SER A 1130 -5.15 66.72 -62.75
N ASP A 1131 -4.46 67.55 -61.97
CA ASP A 1131 -2.99 67.52 -61.89
C ASP A 1131 -2.43 67.33 -60.47
N VAL A 1132 -3.13 67.84 -59.44
CA VAL A 1132 -2.71 67.75 -58.04
C VAL A 1132 -3.86 67.21 -57.18
N LEU A 1133 -3.57 66.12 -56.45
CA LEU A 1133 -4.45 65.45 -55.51
C LEU A 1133 -4.04 65.84 -54.09
N ASN A 1134 -4.90 66.54 -53.35
CA ASN A 1134 -4.62 66.97 -51.98
C ASN A 1134 -5.10 65.93 -50.98
N ILE A 1135 -4.39 65.84 -49.85
CA ILE A 1135 -4.67 64.97 -48.71
C ILE A 1135 -4.72 65.84 -47.46
N THR A 1136 -5.83 65.79 -46.74
CA THR A 1136 -5.97 66.44 -45.43
C THR A 1136 -6.28 65.40 -44.37
N THR A 1137 -5.49 65.39 -43.30
CA THR A 1137 -5.75 64.57 -42.10
C THR A 1137 -6.86 65.19 -41.25
N LYS A 1138 -7.63 64.36 -40.56
CA LYS A 1138 -8.69 64.78 -39.62
C LYS A 1138 -8.32 64.64 -38.14
N GLU A 1139 -7.25 63.88 -37.86
CA GLU A 1139 -6.69 63.65 -36.53
C GLU A 1139 -5.16 63.68 -36.60
N ASP A 1140 -4.49 63.74 -35.44
CA ASP A 1140 -3.02 63.78 -35.34
C ASP A 1140 -2.40 62.39 -35.59
N ILE A 1141 -1.99 62.16 -36.84
CA ILE A 1141 -1.58 60.86 -37.40
C ILE A 1141 -0.34 61.05 -38.28
N GLN A 1142 0.69 60.24 -38.08
CA GLN A 1142 1.94 60.34 -38.84
C GLN A 1142 1.93 59.42 -40.05
N LEU A 1143 1.89 60.02 -41.25
CA LEU A 1143 1.97 59.31 -42.52
C LEU A 1143 3.36 58.68 -42.73
N SER A 1144 3.42 57.37 -42.96
CA SER A 1144 4.69 56.66 -43.22
C SER A 1144 4.97 56.53 -44.71
N SER A 1145 3.96 56.21 -45.52
CA SER A 1145 4.07 56.22 -46.99
C SER A 1145 2.71 56.31 -47.67
N ILE A 1146 2.72 56.74 -48.94
CA ILE A 1146 1.53 56.81 -49.80
C ILE A 1146 1.83 56.08 -51.11
N GLN A 1147 0.86 55.32 -51.60
CA GLN A 1147 0.99 54.40 -52.73
C GLN A 1147 -0.19 54.60 -53.69
N ILE A 1148 0.06 54.64 -55.00
CA ILE A 1148 -0.97 54.75 -56.03
C ILE A 1148 -0.96 53.49 -56.88
N TYR A 1149 -2.12 52.87 -57.04
CA TYR A 1149 -2.35 51.64 -57.80
C TYR A 1149 -3.33 51.88 -58.95
N ASN A 1150 -3.19 51.12 -60.05
CA ASN A 1150 -4.21 51.06 -61.10
C ASN A 1150 -5.31 50.02 -60.77
N VAL A 1151 -6.33 49.91 -61.63
CA VAL A 1151 -7.43 48.94 -61.47
C VAL A 1151 -7.02 47.47 -61.54
N LEU A 1152 -5.80 47.14 -61.97
CA LEU A 1152 -5.24 45.79 -61.99
C LEU A 1152 -4.43 45.47 -60.72
N GLY A 1153 -4.45 46.35 -59.72
CA GLY A 1153 -3.64 46.20 -58.50
C GLY A 1153 -2.14 46.43 -58.70
N GLN A 1154 -1.72 46.92 -59.87
CA GLN A 1154 -0.31 47.23 -60.13
C GLN A 1154 0.07 48.56 -59.48
N LEU A 1155 1.20 48.58 -58.78
CA LEU A 1155 1.74 49.75 -58.10
C LEU A 1155 2.37 50.72 -59.11
N ILE A 1156 1.85 51.94 -59.20
CA ILE A 1156 2.21 52.97 -60.18
C ILE A 1156 3.15 54.03 -59.59
N ARG A 1157 2.94 54.43 -58.32
CA ARG A 1157 3.78 55.43 -57.64
C ARG A 1157 3.87 55.11 -56.15
N VAL A 1158 5.03 55.36 -55.54
CA VAL A 1158 5.26 55.31 -54.09
C VAL A 1158 5.85 56.65 -53.64
N ILE A 1159 5.38 57.14 -52.50
CA ILE A 1159 5.95 58.28 -51.77
C ILE A 1159 6.35 57.76 -50.38
N PRO A 1160 7.63 57.40 -50.15
CA PRO A 1160 8.11 57.00 -48.83
C PRO A 1160 8.28 58.22 -47.91
N ASN A 1161 8.30 57.98 -46.60
CA ASN A 1161 8.51 59.01 -45.56
C ASN A 1161 7.50 60.17 -45.63
N ALA A 1162 6.24 59.86 -45.90
CA ALA A 1162 5.21 60.82 -46.29
C ALA A 1162 4.70 61.79 -45.18
N LYS A 1163 5.42 61.95 -44.06
CA LYS A 1163 4.95 62.59 -42.82
C LYS A 1163 4.31 63.98 -43.00
N ASN A 1164 4.80 64.75 -43.96
CA ASN A 1164 4.38 66.13 -44.23
C ASN A 1164 3.82 66.31 -45.66
N VAL A 1165 3.21 65.26 -46.25
CA VAL A 1165 2.74 65.26 -47.65
C VAL A 1165 1.25 65.59 -47.72
N GLU A 1166 0.94 66.87 -47.94
CA GLU A 1166 -0.43 67.37 -48.14
C GLU A 1166 -0.88 67.35 -49.62
N ASN A 1167 0.06 67.28 -50.58
CA ASN A 1167 -0.24 67.36 -52.01
C ASN A 1167 0.54 66.29 -52.80
N ILE A 1168 -0.12 65.68 -53.78
CA ILE A 1168 0.49 64.71 -54.70
C ILE A 1168 0.24 65.15 -56.14
N ASP A 1169 1.32 65.40 -56.87
CA ASP A 1169 1.28 65.49 -58.32
C ASP A 1169 0.85 64.14 -58.95
N VAL A 1170 -0.19 64.21 -59.77
CA VAL A 1170 -0.78 63.10 -60.54
C VAL A 1170 -0.90 63.45 -62.03
N SER A 1171 -0.30 64.56 -62.47
CA SER A 1171 -0.37 65.04 -63.87
C SER A 1171 0.15 63.99 -64.87
N GLY A 1172 1.21 63.25 -64.50
CA GLY A 1172 1.80 62.16 -65.29
C GLY A 1172 1.01 60.84 -65.30
N LEU A 1173 -0.22 60.80 -64.77
CA LEU A 1173 -1.12 59.65 -64.91
C LEU A 1173 -2.05 59.82 -66.12
N ASN A 1174 -2.33 58.71 -66.82
CA ASN A 1174 -3.36 58.69 -67.87
C ASN A 1174 -4.75 58.87 -67.26
N SER A 1175 -5.72 59.32 -68.07
CA SER A 1175 -7.11 59.43 -67.63
C SER A 1175 -7.68 58.04 -67.27
N GLY A 1176 -8.36 57.94 -66.10
CA GLY A 1176 -8.83 56.65 -65.61
C GLY A 1176 -9.07 56.56 -64.10
N ASN A 1177 -9.36 55.34 -63.65
CA ASN A 1177 -9.60 55.01 -62.24
C ASN A 1177 -8.30 54.56 -61.57
N TYR A 1178 -8.00 55.11 -60.39
CA TYR A 1178 -6.85 54.74 -59.57
C TYR A 1178 -7.27 54.54 -58.11
N PHE A 1179 -6.48 53.77 -57.38
CA PHE A 1179 -6.62 53.62 -55.93
C PHE A 1179 -5.42 54.26 -55.24
N ILE A 1180 -5.68 55.15 -54.28
CA ILE A 1180 -4.65 55.69 -53.39
C ILE A 1180 -4.72 54.96 -52.06
N LYS A 1181 -3.60 54.38 -51.65
CA LYS A 1181 -3.39 53.69 -50.37
C LYS A 1181 -2.47 54.54 -49.51
N ILE A 1182 -2.91 54.87 -48.30
CA ILE A 1182 -2.15 55.64 -47.31
C ILE A 1182 -1.79 54.71 -46.16
N ILE A 1183 -0.53 54.78 -45.72
CA ILE A 1183 0.02 54.02 -44.59
C ILE A 1183 0.51 55.01 -43.54
N SER A 1184 0.23 54.73 -42.27
CA SER A 1184 0.49 55.60 -41.11
C SER A 1184 0.95 54.81 -39.89
N ASP A 1185 1.29 55.50 -38.80
CA ASP A 1185 1.54 54.91 -37.49
C ASP A 1185 0.30 54.27 -36.84
N LYS A 1186 -0.91 54.62 -37.31
CA LYS A 1186 -2.18 54.08 -36.80
C LYS A 1186 -2.76 52.92 -37.63
N GLY A 1187 -2.23 52.67 -38.83
CA GLY A 1187 -2.77 51.66 -39.76
C GLY A 1187 -2.63 52.06 -41.23
N ASN A 1188 -3.37 51.37 -42.11
CA ASN A 1188 -3.39 51.66 -43.54
C ASN A 1188 -4.81 51.63 -44.12
N SER A 1189 -5.07 52.47 -45.11
CA SER A 1189 -6.38 52.67 -45.73
C SER A 1189 -6.26 52.91 -47.23
N SER A 1190 -7.32 52.64 -47.99
CA SER A 1190 -7.36 52.90 -49.44
C SER A 1190 -8.66 53.56 -49.86
N THR A 1191 -8.60 54.46 -50.85
CA THR A 1191 -9.79 55.00 -51.53
C THR A 1191 -9.57 55.11 -53.04
N LYS A 1192 -10.65 55.26 -53.80
CA LYS A 1192 -10.65 55.42 -55.25
C LYS A 1192 -10.63 56.90 -55.63
N PHE A 1193 -9.73 57.28 -56.53
CA PHE A 1193 -9.79 58.57 -57.23
C PHE A 1193 -9.85 58.40 -58.76
N ILE A 1194 -10.34 59.41 -59.45
CA ILE A 1194 -10.50 59.44 -60.91
C ILE A 1194 -9.58 60.52 -61.47
N LYS A 1195 -8.61 60.15 -62.30
CA LYS A 1195 -7.80 61.07 -63.09
C LYS A 1195 -8.58 61.47 -64.34
N LYS A 1196 -8.72 62.78 -64.57
CA LYS A 1196 -9.24 63.36 -65.81
C LYS A 1196 -8.22 63.28 -66.94
#